data_AF-A0A0D6Q9G6-F1
#
_entry.id   AF-A0A0D6Q9G6-F1
#
_cell.length_a   1.000
_cell.length_b   1.000
_cell.length_c   1.000
_cell.angle_alpha   90.00
_cell.angle_beta   90.00
_cell.angle_gamma   90.00
#
_symmetry.space_group_name_H-M   'P 1'
#
loop_
_entity.id
_entity.type
_entity.pdbx_description
1 polymer ?
#
loop_
_entity_poly.entity_id
_entity_poly.type
_entity_poly.pdbx_seq_one_letter_code
_entity_poly.pdbx_strand_id
1 'polypeptide(L)'
;MNYEFALKNRQSVLNFINEDKTHAVIEILNTGRHVCKFEDPDCPDSIKILQEQIIEALVRKINDENYRDIFDILNRLPVFFGLNLRLSIEISLLNISRNIDLPLQIRYMDNLPGHLRNDPVMQLIEAETLRQTGQSDRALTLYNQVPIRESWWPFTSLWEELTRGLACYMMEMNQQFLARQSFPDKGWSPDAQALRPLVSGLLSRQAGSAQGFKGDIERVIWNTPVPGIDVGGLVISFLCDHITDLDADRAATVFHLAVSFDKQADIQRILSQKMFVSETLSRHPLFIKYFDIFSQKNISIRGIFLKCLNAFLQSSFCLDFRNGNLNAFSFSVLDSTPVWATEVLSRYRARLNGGGIRGVPFLNQPRHDIFLRTEGENHTFIGIFGQMRDPQGSFSKIMKYLHADTAQYRAAGKRLSIGIATWNLTGQKKIEDGTLVGEFLSRIPRCLQKIISTNHIKNLLELRHILPHTADALQKASCTNNMVDEGIIRSIASQNGFHDQDIFINIETEDQYLEDIGKEFRSFYKRVSVGIENQARMWHRIAALYGLAKQATQKTAQPIGNMALIRPDVLFRGGSIIDLIEKAVHQTSEDVAICDYDPHAYWIEGVGDRYFAGRATAVARAFDGKDLILQIMRDPVLSTHYQDRPFWHRFAQTIFYESDVFLQQSAAIDMEFLRQSIPLDVLKPALQKDYVQISDHGLKDLIKRFVSSS
;
A
#
# COMPACT_ATOMS: atom_id res chain seq x y z
N MET A 1 4.22 7.95 -62.40
CA MET A 1 4.55 8.70 -61.17
C MET A 1 6.06 8.97 -61.20
N ASN A 2 6.54 10.23 -61.05
CA ASN A 2 7.98 10.55 -61.16
C ASN A 2 8.65 10.51 -59.78
N TYR A 3 9.09 9.32 -59.37
CA TYR A 3 9.67 9.09 -58.04
C TYR A 3 11.01 9.80 -57.82
N GLU A 4 11.82 10.00 -58.86
CA GLU A 4 13.10 10.72 -58.75
C GLU A 4 12.90 12.19 -58.37
N PHE A 5 11.92 12.86 -58.99
CA PHE A 5 11.56 14.23 -58.64
C PHE A 5 11.07 14.33 -57.19
N ALA A 6 10.27 13.34 -56.78
CA ALA A 6 9.68 13.28 -55.46
C ALA A 6 10.74 12.99 -54.37
N LEU A 7 11.76 12.20 -54.68
CA LEU A 7 12.92 11.95 -53.81
C LEU A 7 13.81 13.19 -53.67
N LYS A 8 14.12 13.86 -54.79
CA LYS A 8 14.91 15.10 -54.81
C LYS A 8 14.27 16.21 -53.98
N ASN A 9 12.96 16.42 -54.13
CA ASN A 9 12.24 17.44 -53.36
C ASN A 9 12.25 17.18 -51.85
N ARG A 10 12.08 15.92 -51.44
CA ARG A 10 12.10 15.54 -50.00
C ARG A 10 13.50 15.68 -49.41
N GLN A 11 14.52 15.31 -50.16
CA GLN A 11 15.90 15.56 -49.76
C GLN A 11 16.19 17.06 -49.60
N SER A 12 15.69 17.91 -50.51
CA SER A 12 15.82 19.36 -50.39
C SER A 12 15.14 19.91 -49.14
N VAL A 13 13.91 19.47 -48.85
CA VAL A 13 13.20 19.86 -47.61
C VAL A 13 13.98 19.45 -46.37
N LEU A 14 14.47 18.21 -46.31
CA LEU A 14 15.29 17.73 -45.19
C LEU A 14 16.57 18.55 -45.01
N ASN A 15 17.26 18.87 -46.11
CA ASN A 15 18.46 19.70 -46.07
C ASN A 15 18.16 21.12 -45.56
N PHE A 16 17.08 21.74 -46.03
CA PHE A 16 16.70 23.08 -45.55
C PHE A 16 16.28 23.10 -44.08
N ILE A 17 15.64 22.03 -43.60
CA ILE A 17 15.34 21.86 -42.17
C ILE A 17 16.66 21.77 -41.38
N ASN A 18 17.60 20.93 -41.82
CA ASN A 18 18.90 20.78 -41.16
C ASN A 18 19.72 22.07 -41.15
N GLU A 19 19.59 22.91 -42.18
CA GLU A 19 20.24 24.22 -42.32
C GLU A 19 19.48 25.40 -41.64
N ASP A 20 18.40 25.13 -40.91
CA ASP A 20 17.57 26.16 -40.23
C ASP A 20 16.95 27.20 -41.18
N LYS A 21 16.64 26.81 -42.43
CA LYS A 21 16.05 27.68 -43.46
C LYS A 21 14.53 27.50 -43.54
N THR A 22 13.84 27.82 -42.45
CA THR A 22 12.37 27.67 -42.28
C THR A 22 11.55 28.31 -43.42
N HIS A 23 11.95 29.50 -43.89
CA HIS A 23 11.28 30.16 -45.03
C HIS A 23 11.40 29.38 -46.35
N ALA A 24 12.56 28.79 -46.63
CA ALA A 24 12.77 27.99 -47.84
C ALA A 24 11.96 26.69 -47.80
N VAL A 25 11.78 26.11 -46.61
CA VAL A 25 10.90 24.95 -46.39
C VAL A 25 9.45 25.32 -46.74
N ILE A 26 8.93 26.43 -46.20
CA ILE A 26 7.56 26.88 -46.45
C ILE A 26 7.31 27.16 -47.94
N GLU A 27 8.27 27.78 -48.63
CA GLU A 27 8.18 28.06 -50.07
C GLU A 27 8.05 26.76 -50.90
N ILE A 28 8.84 25.74 -50.56
CA ILE A 28 8.75 24.42 -51.21
C ILE A 28 7.42 23.74 -50.90
N LEU A 29 6.95 23.81 -49.65
CA LEU A 29 5.67 23.19 -49.26
C LEU A 29 4.47 23.86 -49.96
N ASN A 30 4.54 25.16 -50.25
CA ASN A 30 3.49 25.88 -50.98
C ASN A 30 3.49 25.62 -52.49
N THR A 31 4.63 25.24 -53.05
CA THR A 31 4.82 25.02 -54.51
C THR A 31 4.84 23.55 -54.89
N GLY A 32 5.06 22.65 -53.93
CA GLY A 32 5.16 21.22 -54.11
C GLY A 32 3.82 20.58 -54.48
N ARG A 33 3.72 20.04 -55.70
CA ARG A 33 2.59 19.19 -56.12
C ARG A 33 2.76 17.78 -55.55
N HIS A 34 1.67 17.19 -55.07
CA HIS A 34 1.59 15.80 -54.63
C HIS A 34 1.98 14.82 -55.75
N VAL A 35 3.20 14.27 -55.70
CA VAL A 35 3.65 13.27 -56.70
C VAL A 35 3.74 11.86 -56.12
N CYS A 36 3.70 11.65 -54.80
CA CYS A 36 3.58 10.32 -54.20
C CYS A 36 3.12 10.44 -52.73
N LYS A 37 2.01 9.81 -52.36
CA LYS A 37 1.49 9.83 -50.99
C LYS A 37 2.10 8.71 -50.15
N PHE A 38 2.11 8.89 -48.83
CA PHE A 38 2.54 7.86 -47.87
C PHE A 38 1.72 6.57 -48.00
N GLU A 39 0.43 6.72 -48.28
CA GLU A 39 -0.55 5.63 -48.42
C GLU A 39 -0.49 4.90 -49.78
N ASP A 40 0.32 5.37 -50.74
CA ASP A 40 0.44 4.72 -52.05
C ASP A 40 1.19 3.38 -51.90
N PRO A 41 0.58 2.23 -52.25
CA PRO A 41 1.20 0.91 -52.11
C PRO A 41 2.52 0.80 -52.90
N ASP A 42 2.61 1.51 -54.02
CA ASP A 42 3.76 1.53 -54.93
C ASP A 42 4.79 2.62 -54.57
N CYS A 43 4.67 3.26 -53.40
CA CYS A 43 5.64 4.26 -52.94
C CYS A 43 6.96 3.59 -52.51
N PRO A 44 8.11 3.94 -53.13
CA PRO A 44 9.42 3.41 -52.76
C PRO A 44 9.77 3.63 -51.29
N ASP A 45 10.38 2.63 -50.64
CA ASP A 45 10.77 2.72 -49.22
C ASP A 45 11.73 3.88 -48.94
N SER A 46 12.60 4.24 -49.89
CA SER A 46 13.50 5.38 -49.78
C SER A 46 12.76 6.72 -49.61
N ILE A 47 11.59 6.86 -50.23
CA ILE A 47 10.74 8.05 -50.10
C ILE A 47 10.06 8.05 -48.73
N LYS A 48 9.58 6.89 -48.25
CA LYS A 48 8.97 6.76 -46.91
C LYS A 48 9.98 7.06 -45.80
N ILE A 49 11.21 6.54 -45.91
CA ILE A 49 12.31 6.82 -44.97
C ILE A 49 12.60 8.32 -44.93
N LEU A 50 12.67 9.00 -46.08
CA LEU A 50 12.90 10.44 -46.12
C LEU A 50 11.76 11.25 -45.48
N GLN A 51 10.52 10.79 -45.63
CA GLN A 51 9.35 11.43 -45.00
C GLN A 51 9.43 11.32 -43.47
N GLU A 52 9.79 10.15 -42.94
CA GLU A 52 10.03 9.95 -41.50
C GLU A 52 11.18 10.81 -40.99
N GLN A 53 12.29 10.90 -41.75
CA GLN A 53 13.43 11.75 -41.40
C GLN A 53 13.09 13.25 -41.37
N ILE A 54 12.21 13.73 -42.27
CA ILE A 54 11.72 15.10 -42.25
C ILE A 54 10.92 15.37 -40.97
N ILE A 55 10.01 14.47 -40.61
CA ILE A 55 9.21 14.59 -39.38
C ILE A 55 10.15 14.61 -38.16
N GLU A 56 11.09 13.66 -38.08
CA GLU A 56 12.04 13.58 -36.98
C GLU A 56 12.94 14.82 -36.87
N ALA A 57 13.45 15.33 -37.99
CA ALA A 57 14.30 16.52 -38.01
C ALA A 57 13.56 17.77 -37.51
N LEU A 58 12.28 17.93 -37.86
CA LEU A 58 11.44 19.02 -37.36
C LEU A 58 11.19 18.88 -35.86
N VAL A 59 10.80 17.69 -35.39
CA VAL A 59 10.50 17.44 -33.97
C VAL A 59 11.71 17.72 -33.09
N ARG A 60 12.92 17.30 -33.51
CA ARG A 60 14.16 17.55 -32.77
C ARG A 60 14.53 19.03 -32.63
N LYS A 61 13.97 19.91 -33.47
CA LYS A 61 14.24 21.35 -33.46
C LYS A 61 13.24 22.16 -32.66
N ILE A 62 12.19 21.55 -32.11
CA ILE A 62 11.16 22.25 -31.32
C ILE A 62 11.77 22.84 -30.04
N ASN A 63 11.57 24.13 -29.84
CA ASN A 63 11.90 24.86 -28.62
C ASN A 63 10.85 25.97 -28.34
N ASP A 64 11.04 26.72 -27.27
CA ASP A 64 10.10 27.75 -26.82
C ASP A 64 9.95 28.93 -27.80
N GLU A 65 10.93 29.15 -28.68
CA GLU A 65 10.96 30.27 -29.63
C GLU A 65 10.35 29.92 -30.99
N ASN A 66 10.49 28.67 -31.44
CA ASN A 66 10.16 28.28 -32.82
C ASN A 66 8.99 27.29 -32.96
N TYR A 67 8.33 26.90 -31.84
CA TYR A 67 7.28 25.88 -31.88
C TYR A 67 6.11 26.23 -32.81
N ARG A 68 5.77 27.52 -32.98
CA ARG A 68 4.70 27.97 -33.89
C ARG A 68 5.07 27.77 -35.35
N ASP A 69 6.28 28.13 -35.74
CA ASP A 69 6.77 27.98 -37.11
C ASP A 69 6.87 26.50 -37.48
N ILE A 70 7.35 25.67 -36.54
CA ILE A 70 7.40 24.21 -36.75
C ILE A 70 5.99 23.63 -36.82
N PHE A 71 5.06 24.08 -35.98
CA PHE A 71 3.66 23.66 -36.06
C PHE A 71 3.01 24.01 -37.40
N ASP A 72 3.26 25.21 -37.92
CA ASP A 72 2.79 25.64 -39.23
C ASP A 72 3.37 24.79 -40.37
N ILE A 73 4.66 24.44 -40.29
CA ILE A 73 5.29 23.52 -41.25
C ILE A 73 4.65 22.14 -41.18
N LEU A 74 4.52 21.57 -39.98
CA LEU A 74 3.92 20.25 -39.79
C LEU A 74 2.50 20.18 -40.35
N ASN A 75 1.67 21.22 -40.16
CA ASN A 75 0.31 21.29 -40.70
C ASN A 75 0.24 21.40 -42.24
N ARG A 76 1.35 21.77 -42.91
CA ARG A 76 1.43 21.83 -44.38
C ARG A 76 1.95 20.53 -44.99
N LEU A 77 2.67 19.70 -44.23
CA LEU A 77 3.18 18.41 -44.70
C LEU A 77 2.12 17.43 -45.24
N PRO A 78 0.87 17.38 -44.72
CA PRO A 78 -0.17 16.53 -45.29
C PRO A 78 -0.44 16.84 -46.76
N VAL A 79 -0.31 18.11 -47.19
CA VAL A 79 -0.43 18.56 -48.60
C VAL A 79 0.83 18.24 -49.42
N PHE A 80 1.93 17.84 -48.78
CA PHE A 80 3.19 17.57 -49.46
C PHE A 80 3.42 16.07 -49.71
N PHE A 81 3.10 15.20 -48.75
CA PHE A 81 3.26 13.75 -48.92
C PHE A 81 2.11 12.89 -48.38
N GLY A 82 0.96 13.49 -48.08
CA GLY A 82 -0.17 12.78 -47.50
C GLY A 82 -0.06 12.67 -45.98
N LEU A 83 -1.18 12.35 -45.36
CA LEU A 83 -1.26 12.19 -43.91
C LEU A 83 -0.87 10.76 -43.54
N ASN A 84 -0.18 10.60 -42.41
CA ASN A 84 0.08 9.29 -41.81
C ASN A 84 -0.07 9.40 -40.29
N LEU A 85 -0.09 8.26 -39.61
CA LEU A 85 -0.28 8.21 -38.16
C LEU A 85 0.78 9.02 -37.40
N ARG A 86 2.06 8.90 -37.78
CA ARG A 86 3.16 9.60 -37.10
C ARG A 86 2.99 11.11 -37.17
N LEU A 87 2.73 11.65 -38.36
CA LEU A 87 2.53 13.08 -38.59
C LEU A 87 1.28 13.59 -37.86
N SER A 88 0.18 12.84 -37.88
CA SER A 88 -1.05 13.19 -37.13
C SER A 88 -0.81 13.27 -35.63
N ILE A 89 -0.04 12.33 -35.08
CA ILE A 89 0.38 12.33 -33.69
C ILE A 89 1.19 13.59 -33.39
N GLU A 90 2.27 13.86 -34.14
CA GLU A 90 3.17 14.99 -33.84
C GLU A 90 2.50 16.37 -33.95
N ILE A 91 1.65 16.58 -34.97
CA ILE A 91 0.84 17.81 -35.08
C ILE A 91 -0.03 17.98 -33.84
N SER A 92 -0.75 16.93 -33.48
CA SER A 92 -1.73 16.99 -32.39
C SER A 92 -1.07 17.13 -31.02
N LEU A 93 0.07 16.46 -30.82
CA LEU A 93 0.89 16.55 -29.61
C LEU A 93 1.46 17.95 -29.41
N LEU A 94 2.03 18.55 -30.46
CA LEU A 94 2.58 19.90 -30.39
C LEU A 94 1.48 20.92 -30.08
N ASN A 95 0.28 20.75 -30.67
CA ASN A 95 -0.85 21.62 -30.41
C ASN A 95 -1.33 21.56 -28.95
N ILE A 96 -1.53 20.36 -28.41
CA ILE A 96 -1.97 20.16 -27.02
C ILE A 96 -0.91 20.67 -26.03
N SER A 97 0.36 20.30 -26.22
CA SER A 97 1.43 20.66 -25.28
C SER A 97 1.71 22.16 -25.21
N ARG A 98 1.51 22.89 -26.32
CA ARG A 98 1.74 24.34 -26.40
C ARG A 98 0.46 25.17 -26.41
N ASN A 99 -0.71 24.52 -26.31
CA ASN A 99 -2.03 25.15 -26.35
C ASN A 99 -2.16 26.16 -27.51
N ILE A 100 -1.86 25.73 -28.74
CA ILE A 100 -1.75 26.62 -29.90
C ILE A 100 -3.15 27.03 -30.42
N ASP A 101 -3.96 26.05 -30.81
CA ASP A 101 -5.34 26.21 -31.27
C ASP A 101 -6.13 24.88 -31.10
N LEU A 102 -6.67 24.69 -29.89
CA LEU A 102 -7.44 23.49 -29.53
C LEU A 102 -8.79 23.38 -30.28
N PRO A 103 -9.55 24.48 -30.54
CA PRO A 103 -10.74 24.41 -31.38
C PRO A 103 -10.47 23.91 -32.80
N LEU A 104 -9.36 24.35 -33.41
CA LEU A 104 -8.91 23.84 -34.71
C LEU A 104 -8.54 22.35 -34.62
N GLN A 105 -7.92 21.93 -33.52
CA GLN A 105 -7.56 20.53 -33.30
C GLN A 105 -8.78 19.60 -33.26
N ILE A 106 -9.87 20.01 -32.63
CA ILE A 106 -11.11 19.22 -32.61
C ILE A 106 -11.61 19.02 -34.05
N ARG A 107 -11.63 20.08 -34.86
CA ARG A 107 -12.00 19.99 -36.27
C ARG A 107 -11.04 19.12 -37.06
N TYR A 108 -9.74 19.21 -36.78
CA TYR A 108 -8.73 18.37 -37.41
C TYR A 108 -9.00 16.88 -37.13
N MET A 109 -9.25 16.52 -35.86
CA MET A 109 -9.51 15.14 -35.46
C MET A 109 -10.83 14.59 -35.99
N ASP A 110 -11.89 15.40 -36.02
CA ASP A 110 -13.18 15.02 -36.61
C ASP A 110 -13.08 14.69 -38.11
N ASN A 111 -12.08 15.26 -38.81
CA ASN A 111 -11.84 15.06 -40.24
C ASN A 111 -10.76 14.00 -40.56
N LEU A 112 -10.17 13.35 -39.54
CA LEU A 112 -9.19 12.30 -39.77
C LEU A 112 -9.82 11.08 -40.45
N PRO A 113 -9.10 10.40 -41.36
CA PRO A 113 -9.50 9.10 -41.87
C PRO A 113 -9.80 8.11 -40.73
N GLY A 114 -10.85 7.29 -40.86
CA GLY A 114 -11.31 6.41 -39.78
C GLY A 114 -10.23 5.48 -39.21
N HIS A 115 -9.30 5.00 -40.04
CA HIS A 115 -8.19 4.16 -39.59
C HIS A 115 -7.15 4.91 -38.74
N LEU A 116 -6.98 6.22 -38.95
CA LEU A 116 -6.13 7.08 -38.11
C LEU A 116 -6.88 7.53 -36.85
N ARG A 117 -8.15 7.91 -36.99
CA ARG A 117 -9.00 8.33 -35.85
C ARG A 117 -9.20 7.21 -34.84
N ASN A 118 -9.36 5.97 -35.32
CA ASN A 118 -9.52 4.80 -34.45
C ASN A 118 -8.20 4.28 -33.86
N ASP A 119 -7.06 4.90 -34.18
CA ASP A 119 -5.82 4.57 -33.48
C ASP A 119 -5.94 4.97 -32.00
N PRO A 120 -5.60 4.07 -31.05
CA PRO A 120 -5.77 4.34 -29.63
C PRO A 120 -5.06 5.62 -29.15
N VAL A 121 -3.94 5.97 -29.78
CA VAL A 121 -3.17 7.16 -29.43
C VAL A 121 -3.87 8.44 -29.90
N MET A 122 -4.44 8.41 -31.11
CA MET A 122 -5.23 9.54 -31.60
C MET A 122 -6.52 9.75 -30.78
N GLN A 123 -7.18 8.68 -30.35
CA GLN A 123 -8.35 8.77 -29.46
C GLN A 123 -8.00 9.39 -28.09
N LEU A 124 -6.81 9.07 -27.55
CA LEU A 124 -6.35 9.66 -26.28
C LEU A 124 -6.05 11.16 -26.43
N ILE A 125 -5.38 11.54 -27.53
CA ILE A 125 -5.16 12.95 -27.89
C ILE A 125 -6.51 13.68 -28.02
N GLU A 126 -7.49 13.07 -28.69
CA GLU A 126 -8.84 13.63 -28.82
C GLU A 126 -9.52 13.82 -27.47
N ALA A 127 -9.40 12.84 -26.57
CA ALA A 127 -9.91 12.95 -25.21
C ALA A 127 -9.25 14.11 -24.44
N GLU A 128 -7.94 14.31 -24.57
CA GLU A 128 -7.20 15.40 -23.90
C GLU A 128 -7.57 16.78 -24.47
N THR A 129 -7.70 16.91 -25.79
CA THR A 129 -8.20 18.16 -26.39
C THR A 129 -9.63 18.48 -25.93
N LEU A 130 -10.51 17.48 -25.88
CA LEU A 130 -11.88 17.65 -25.37
C LEU A 130 -11.88 18.08 -23.90
N ARG A 131 -10.99 17.52 -23.08
CA ARG A 131 -10.80 17.93 -21.68
C ARG A 131 -10.37 19.39 -21.57
N GLN A 132 -9.30 19.79 -22.26
CA GLN A 132 -8.76 21.14 -22.18
C GLN A 132 -9.74 22.21 -22.70
N THR A 133 -10.66 21.82 -23.58
CA THR A 133 -11.73 22.70 -24.10
C THR A 133 -13.03 22.66 -23.28
N GLY A 134 -13.05 21.96 -22.15
CA GLY A 134 -14.19 21.91 -21.23
C GLY A 134 -15.32 20.95 -21.63
N GLN A 135 -15.09 20.06 -22.59
CA GLN A 135 -16.07 19.05 -23.04
C GLN A 135 -15.92 17.73 -22.26
N SER A 136 -16.09 17.83 -20.95
CA SER A 136 -15.85 16.78 -19.95
C SER A 136 -16.49 15.43 -20.28
N ASP A 137 -17.79 15.41 -20.60
CA ASP A 137 -18.54 14.16 -20.81
C ASP A 137 -18.09 13.40 -22.06
N ARG A 138 -17.71 14.14 -23.11
CA ARG A 138 -17.19 13.56 -24.35
C ARG A 138 -15.79 13.01 -24.16
N ALA A 139 -14.93 13.74 -23.44
CA ALA A 139 -13.59 13.28 -23.10
C ALA A 139 -13.64 11.94 -22.34
N LEU A 140 -14.51 11.83 -21.33
CA LEU A 140 -14.68 10.60 -20.54
C LEU A 140 -15.27 9.45 -21.35
N THR A 141 -16.22 9.73 -22.23
CA THR A 141 -16.82 8.71 -23.10
C THR A 141 -15.78 8.11 -24.04
N LEU A 142 -14.98 8.97 -24.68
CA LEU A 142 -13.95 8.52 -25.61
C LEU A 142 -12.84 7.77 -24.89
N TYR A 143 -12.44 8.25 -23.71
CA TYR A 143 -11.47 7.57 -22.86
C TYR A 143 -11.86 6.13 -22.54
N ASN A 144 -13.12 5.89 -22.18
CA ASN A 144 -13.61 4.54 -21.88
C ASN A 144 -13.62 3.59 -23.08
N GLN A 145 -13.49 4.12 -24.29
CA GLN A 145 -13.51 3.37 -25.54
C GLN A 145 -12.10 3.11 -26.08
N VAL A 146 -11.05 3.70 -25.47
CA VAL A 146 -9.67 3.56 -25.92
C VAL A 146 -9.23 2.09 -25.81
N PRO A 147 -8.81 1.44 -26.91
CA PRO A 147 -8.40 0.03 -26.90
C PRO A 147 -7.12 -0.22 -26.09
N ILE A 148 -7.00 -1.44 -25.58
CA ILE A 148 -5.75 -1.94 -24.99
C ILE A 148 -4.67 -2.03 -26.09
N ARG A 149 -3.48 -1.50 -25.80
CA ARG A 149 -2.28 -1.54 -26.65
C ARG A 149 -1.10 -1.98 -25.80
N GLU A 150 -0.43 -3.07 -26.14
CA GLU A 150 0.71 -3.55 -25.34
C GLU A 150 1.86 -2.53 -25.28
N SER A 151 1.96 -1.64 -26.28
CA SER A 151 2.96 -0.57 -26.30
C SER A 151 2.56 0.70 -25.52
N TRP A 152 1.54 0.66 -24.64
CA TRP A 152 1.24 1.78 -23.73
C TRP A 152 2.34 1.98 -22.67
N TRP A 153 3.35 1.13 -22.62
CA TRP A 153 4.45 1.25 -21.68
C TRP A 153 5.70 0.59 -22.26
N PRO A 154 6.90 1.17 -22.07
CA PRO A 154 7.19 2.49 -21.50
C PRO A 154 6.89 3.67 -22.45
N PHE A 155 6.60 4.84 -21.88
CA PHE A 155 6.35 6.08 -22.63
C PHE A 155 7.60 6.94 -22.87
N THR A 156 7.54 7.83 -23.86
CA THR A 156 8.38 9.04 -23.90
C THR A 156 7.84 10.06 -22.90
N SER A 157 8.67 11.01 -22.44
CA SER A 157 8.30 12.02 -21.45
C SER A 157 7.04 12.83 -21.80
N LEU A 158 6.81 13.09 -23.09
CA LEU A 158 5.62 13.79 -23.57
C LEU A 158 4.34 12.96 -23.41
N TRP A 159 4.40 11.65 -23.63
CA TRP A 159 3.25 10.75 -23.44
C TRP A 159 2.87 10.59 -21.98
N GLU A 160 3.87 10.54 -21.11
CA GLU A 160 3.68 10.52 -19.67
C GLU A 160 2.94 11.80 -19.19
N GLU A 161 3.32 12.97 -19.70
CA GLU A 161 2.66 14.23 -19.34
C GLU A 161 1.18 14.28 -19.75
N LEU A 162 0.87 13.83 -20.97
CA LEU A 162 -0.50 13.82 -21.49
C LEU A 162 -1.39 12.82 -20.76
N THR A 163 -0.88 11.60 -20.56
CA THR A 163 -1.61 10.56 -19.83
C THR A 163 -1.78 10.93 -18.35
N ARG A 164 -0.81 11.62 -17.74
CA ARG A 164 -0.91 12.15 -16.37
C ARG A 164 -1.97 13.23 -16.25
N GLY A 165 -1.99 14.21 -17.16
CA GLY A 165 -2.98 15.29 -17.16
C GLY A 165 -4.41 14.75 -17.26
N LEU A 166 -4.63 13.82 -18.19
CA LEU A 166 -5.88 13.07 -18.31
C LEU A 166 -6.24 12.31 -17.03
N ALA A 167 -5.27 11.60 -16.46
CA ALA A 167 -5.52 10.76 -15.31
C ALA A 167 -5.85 11.56 -14.04
N CYS A 168 -5.13 12.66 -13.79
CA CYS A 168 -5.47 13.61 -12.73
C CYS A 168 -6.89 14.15 -12.89
N TYR A 169 -7.27 14.52 -14.11
CA TYR A 169 -8.60 15.02 -14.39
C TYR A 169 -9.70 13.98 -14.18
N MET A 170 -9.46 12.74 -14.59
CA MET A 170 -10.37 11.63 -14.29
C MET A 170 -10.52 11.42 -12.79
N MET A 171 -9.43 11.51 -12.03
CA MET A 171 -9.50 11.47 -10.56
C MET A 171 -10.35 12.63 -10.01
N GLU A 172 -10.17 13.84 -10.51
CA GLU A 172 -10.97 15.02 -10.09
C GLU A 172 -12.45 14.83 -10.39
N MET A 173 -12.80 14.43 -11.60
CA MET A 173 -14.19 14.17 -12.01
C MET A 173 -14.79 13.01 -11.21
N ASN A 174 -14.03 11.93 -10.98
CA ASN A 174 -14.44 10.84 -10.13
C ASN A 174 -14.64 11.29 -8.69
N GLN A 175 -13.74 12.09 -8.10
CA GLN A 175 -13.93 12.59 -6.74
C GLN A 175 -15.17 13.49 -6.62
N GLN A 176 -15.41 14.36 -7.60
CA GLN A 176 -16.63 15.18 -7.65
C GLN A 176 -17.88 14.33 -7.84
N PHE A 177 -17.79 13.23 -8.60
CA PHE A 177 -18.88 12.29 -8.83
C PHE A 177 -19.13 11.38 -7.63
N LEU A 178 -18.09 10.86 -6.97
CA LEU A 178 -18.14 10.08 -5.72
C LEU A 178 -18.71 10.91 -4.58
N ALA A 179 -18.36 12.20 -4.50
CA ALA A 179 -18.99 13.14 -3.57
C ALA A 179 -20.48 13.36 -3.86
N ARG A 180 -20.95 13.06 -5.09
CA ARG A 180 -22.35 13.19 -5.54
C ARG A 180 -23.10 11.85 -5.60
N GLN A 181 -22.43 10.71 -5.42
CA GLN A 181 -23.02 9.36 -5.44
C GLN A 181 -23.86 9.00 -4.19
N SER A 182 -24.28 9.99 -3.40
CA SER A 182 -25.41 9.87 -2.48
C SER A 182 -26.76 9.58 -3.17
N PHE A 183 -26.79 9.44 -4.51
CA PHE A 183 -27.99 9.17 -5.30
C PHE A 183 -27.82 7.96 -6.23
N PRO A 184 -28.84 7.08 -6.36
CA PRO A 184 -28.61 5.70 -6.79
C PRO A 184 -28.58 5.46 -8.30
N ASP A 185 -28.99 6.42 -9.15
CA ASP A 185 -29.57 6.02 -10.44
C ASP A 185 -28.82 6.42 -11.72
N LYS A 186 -27.63 7.02 -11.64
CA LYS A 186 -26.82 7.33 -12.84
C LYS A 186 -25.34 7.09 -12.61
N GLY A 187 -24.96 5.84 -12.29
CA GLY A 187 -23.58 5.43 -12.10
C GLY A 187 -22.82 5.30 -13.41
N TRP A 188 -21.79 6.12 -13.63
CA TRP A 188 -20.71 5.77 -14.54
C TRP A 188 -19.99 4.55 -13.96
N SER A 189 -20.02 3.42 -14.66
CA SER A 189 -19.19 2.25 -14.37
C SER A 189 -18.05 2.26 -15.38
N PRO A 190 -16.85 2.76 -15.05
CA PRO A 190 -15.73 2.59 -15.94
C PRO A 190 -15.51 1.09 -16.14
N ASP A 191 -15.29 0.69 -17.39
CA ASP A 191 -14.79 -0.64 -17.66
C ASP A 191 -13.42 -0.77 -16.95
N ALA A 192 -13.14 -1.91 -16.35
CA ALA A 192 -11.82 -2.22 -15.77
C ALA A 192 -10.70 -1.98 -16.79
N GLN A 193 -10.97 -2.15 -18.09
CA GLN A 193 -10.03 -1.88 -19.17
C GLN A 193 -9.74 -0.39 -19.36
N ALA A 194 -10.72 0.48 -19.11
CA ALA A 194 -10.56 1.93 -19.19
C ALA A 194 -9.56 2.43 -18.12
N LEU A 195 -9.29 1.70 -17.05
CA LEU A 195 -8.33 2.13 -16.04
C LEU A 195 -6.87 1.94 -16.45
N ARG A 196 -6.56 1.18 -17.51
CA ARG A 196 -5.16 0.94 -17.90
C ARG A 196 -4.40 2.21 -18.31
N PRO A 197 -4.96 3.12 -19.13
CA PRO A 197 -4.34 4.42 -19.41
C PRO A 197 -4.21 5.32 -18.18
N LEU A 198 -5.14 5.20 -17.20
CA LEU A 198 -5.09 5.92 -15.91
C LEU A 198 -3.87 5.46 -15.12
N VAL A 199 -3.72 4.14 -14.98
CA VAL A 199 -2.59 3.51 -14.31
C VAL A 199 -1.28 3.88 -15.01
N SER A 200 -1.22 3.78 -16.34
CA SER A 200 0.00 4.10 -17.08
C SER A 200 0.39 5.58 -16.99
N GLY A 201 -0.59 6.50 -16.90
CA GLY A 201 -0.34 7.94 -16.79
C GLY A 201 -0.01 8.43 -15.39
N LEU A 202 -0.43 7.72 -14.35
CA LEU A 202 -0.12 8.08 -12.96
C LEU A 202 1.15 7.43 -12.43
N LEU A 203 1.68 6.44 -13.13
CA LEU A 203 2.92 5.75 -12.81
C LEU A 203 4.02 6.22 -13.75
N SER A 204 5.09 6.80 -13.21
CA SER A 204 6.22 7.20 -14.05
C SER A 204 7.34 6.16 -14.05
N ARG A 205 7.79 5.74 -15.25
CA ARG A 205 9.01 4.94 -15.39
C ARG A 205 10.26 5.79 -15.15
N GLN A 206 10.25 7.05 -15.60
CA GLN A 206 11.45 7.90 -15.75
C GLN A 206 11.52 9.07 -14.76
N ALA A 207 10.39 9.54 -14.23
CA ALA A 207 10.35 10.60 -13.23
C ALA A 207 10.59 10.02 -11.84
N GLY A 208 11.76 10.36 -11.28
CA GLY A 208 12.07 10.12 -9.87
C GLY A 208 12.74 8.78 -9.57
N SER A 209 12.97 8.55 -8.27
CA SER A 209 13.61 7.35 -7.71
C SER A 209 12.64 6.16 -7.66
N ALA A 210 13.16 4.94 -7.43
CA ALA A 210 12.32 3.77 -7.16
C ALA A 210 11.36 3.99 -5.97
N GLN A 211 11.77 4.82 -5.00
CA GLN A 211 10.93 5.27 -3.90
C GLN A 211 9.77 6.17 -4.37
N GLY A 212 10.03 7.09 -5.32
CA GLY A 212 8.99 7.88 -5.97
C GLY A 212 7.98 7.00 -6.72
N PHE A 213 8.48 6.00 -7.45
CA PHE A 213 7.65 5.02 -8.15
C PHE A 213 6.73 4.25 -7.19
N LYS A 214 7.24 3.78 -6.04
CA LYS A 214 6.41 3.17 -4.99
C LYS A 214 5.32 4.13 -4.50
N GLY A 215 5.67 5.39 -4.23
CA GLY A 215 4.72 6.43 -3.81
C GLY A 215 3.66 6.77 -4.87
N ASP A 216 3.99 6.67 -6.16
CA ASP A 216 3.03 6.82 -7.24
C ASP A 216 2.01 5.67 -7.24
N ILE A 217 2.47 4.41 -7.08
CA ILE A 217 1.57 3.26 -6.96
C ILE A 217 0.66 3.41 -5.74
N GLU A 218 1.19 3.84 -4.58
CA GLU A 218 0.38 4.14 -3.39
C GLU A 218 -0.73 5.12 -3.70
N ARG A 219 -0.38 6.24 -4.32
CA ARG A 219 -1.32 7.31 -4.64
C ARG A 219 -2.43 6.79 -5.54
N VAL A 220 -2.10 5.96 -6.54
CA VAL A 220 -3.12 5.35 -7.39
C VAL A 220 -4.01 4.41 -6.57
N ILE A 221 -3.44 3.40 -5.92
CA ILE A 221 -4.23 2.35 -5.25
C ILE A 221 -5.11 2.92 -4.13
N TRP A 222 -4.58 3.84 -3.31
CA TRP A 222 -5.27 4.31 -2.11
C TRP A 222 -6.09 5.59 -2.32
N ASN A 223 -5.67 6.48 -3.23
CA ASN A 223 -6.32 7.78 -3.42
C ASN A 223 -7.19 7.85 -4.69
N THR A 224 -7.37 6.72 -5.40
CA THR A 224 -8.29 6.62 -6.56
C THR A 224 -9.35 5.52 -6.42
N PRO A 225 -10.10 5.44 -5.29
CA PRO A 225 -11.10 4.38 -5.15
C PRO A 225 -12.20 4.56 -6.21
N VAL A 226 -12.47 3.49 -6.97
CA VAL A 226 -13.58 3.43 -7.91
C VAL A 226 -14.59 2.38 -7.39
N PRO A 227 -15.85 2.75 -7.10
CA PRO A 227 -16.85 1.84 -6.58
C PRO A 227 -17.00 0.60 -7.46
N GLY A 228 -16.93 -0.58 -6.84
CA GLY A 228 -17.10 -1.86 -7.52
C GLY A 228 -15.89 -2.33 -8.33
N ILE A 229 -14.76 -1.62 -8.32
CA ILE A 229 -13.56 -1.99 -9.09
C ILE A 229 -12.34 -2.20 -8.18
N ASP A 230 -11.65 -3.33 -8.36
CA ASP A 230 -10.34 -3.61 -7.74
C ASP A 230 -9.22 -2.86 -8.47
N VAL A 231 -9.16 -1.53 -8.25
CA VAL A 231 -8.12 -0.66 -8.83
C VAL A 231 -6.72 -1.16 -8.45
N GLY A 232 -6.54 -1.60 -7.20
CA GLY A 232 -5.28 -2.15 -6.71
C GLY A 232 -4.83 -3.37 -7.50
N GLY A 233 -5.74 -4.33 -7.72
CA GLY A 233 -5.47 -5.50 -8.53
C GLY A 233 -5.11 -5.16 -9.97
N LEU A 234 -5.85 -4.24 -10.60
CA LEU A 234 -5.59 -3.84 -11.99
C LEU A 234 -4.21 -3.18 -12.14
N VAL A 235 -3.83 -2.31 -11.20
CA VAL A 235 -2.51 -1.67 -11.19
C VAL A 235 -1.40 -2.71 -11.11
N ILE A 236 -1.53 -3.67 -10.18
CA ILE A 236 -0.52 -4.71 -9.97
C ILE A 236 -0.42 -5.63 -11.20
N SER A 237 -1.56 -6.10 -11.74
CA SER A 237 -1.55 -6.95 -12.92
C SER A 237 -0.95 -6.22 -14.14
N PHE A 238 -1.27 -4.94 -14.34
CA PHE A 238 -0.66 -4.11 -15.39
C PHE A 238 0.87 -4.02 -15.23
N LEU A 239 1.36 -3.77 -14.01
CA LEU A 239 2.80 -3.71 -13.76
C LEU A 239 3.50 -5.07 -13.92
N CYS A 240 2.82 -6.17 -13.60
CA CYS A 240 3.34 -7.52 -13.81
C CYS A 240 3.42 -7.88 -15.30
N ASP A 241 2.47 -7.41 -16.13
CA ASP A 241 2.51 -7.57 -17.59
C ASP A 241 3.74 -6.88 -18.21
N HIS A 242 4.20 -5.80 -17.58
CA HIS A 242 5.32 -4.98 -18.06
C HIS A 242 6.58 -5.12 -17.18
N ILE A 243 6.71 -6.23 -16.45
CA ILE A 243 7.79 -6.40 -15.46
C ILE A 243 9.18 -6.28 -16.08
N THR A 244 9.35 -6.72 -17.34
CA THR A 244 10.62 -6.69 -18.07
C THR A 244 11.03 -5.29 -18.52
N ASP A 245 10.11 -4.32 -18.48
CA ASP A 245 10.39 -2.91 -18.75
C ASP A 245 10.96 -2.19 -17.53
N LEU A 246 10.96 -2.83 -16.35
CA LEU A 246 11.38 -2.21 -15.11
C LEU A 246 12.84 -2.58 -14.78
N ASP A 247 13.55 -1.65 -14.14
CA ASP A 247 14.83 -1.97 -13.49
C ASP A 247 14.63 -2.89 -12.28
N ALA A 248 15.73 -3.37 -11.69
CA ALA A 248 15.70 -4.34 -10.61
C ALA A 248 14.93 -3.86 -9.36
N ASP A 249 15.05 -2.58 -8.99
CA ASP A 249 14.40 -2.03 -7.79
C ASP A 249 12.88 -1.94 -7.98
N ARG A 250 12.46 -1.37 -9.12
CA ARG A 250 11.05 -1.25 -9.49
C ARG A 250 10.42 -2.62 -9.68
N ALA A 251 11.09 -3.54 -10.38
CA ALA A 251 10.60 -4.90 -10.60
C ALA A 251 10.50 -5.70 -9.29
N ALA A 252 11.49 -5.60 -8.39
CA ALA A 252 11.42 -6.24 -7.07
C ALA A 252 10.29 -5.65 -6.21
N THR A 253 10.02 -4.35 -6.33
CA THR A 253 8.88 -3.69 -5.67
C THR A 253 7.56 -4.23 -6.21
N VAL A 254 7.39 -4.33 -7.53
CA VAL A 254 6.18 -4.90 -8.15
C VAL A 254 5.99 -6.37 -7.75
N PHE A 255 7.06 -7.17 -7.74
CA PHE A 255 6.99 -8.56 -7.29
C PHE A 255 6.57 -8.66 -5.83
N HIS A 256 7.15 -7.84 -4.95
CA HIS A 256 6.71 -7.74 -3.55
C HIS A 256 5.21 -7.44 -3.46
N LEU A 257 4.71 -6.44 -4.19
CA LEU A 257 3.29 -6.10 -4.19
C LEU A 257 2.42 -7.25 -4.71
N ALA A 258 2.83 -7.94 -5.78
CA ALA A 258 2.11 -9.10 -6.29
C ALA A 258 1.99 -10.23 -5.24
N VAL A 259 3.07 -10.50 -4.49
CA VAL A 259 3.07 -11.45 -3.36
C VAL A 259 2.14 -10.98 -2.24
N SER A 260 2.18 -9.69 -1.91
CA SER A 260 1.39 -9.08 -0.84
C SER A 260 -0.11 -9.10 -1.11
N PHE A 261 -0.53 -8.91 -2.36
CA PHE A 261 -1.93 -8.97 -2.78
C PHE A 261 -2.37 -10.37 -3.26
N ASP A 262 -1.56 -11.40 -3.00
CA ASP A 262 -1.80 -12.81 -3.40
C ASP A 262 -2.18 -12.98 -4.88
N LYS A 263 -1.52 -12.23 -5.77
CA LYS A 263 -1.77 -12.26 -7.22
C LYS A 263 -1.04 -13.43 -7.89
N GLN A 264 -1.45 -14.65 -7.56
CA GLN A 264 -0.75 -15.88 -7.96
C GLN A 264 -0.51 -16.00 -9.46
N ALA A 265 -1.51 -15.69 -10.30
CA ALA A 265 -1.39 -15.75 -11.75
C ALA A 265 -0.34 -14.76 -12.29
N ASP A 266 -0.28 -13.55 -11.72
CA ASP A 266 0.67 -12.52 -12.10
C ASP A 266 2.10 -12.89 -11.66
N ILE A 267 2.25 -13.47 -10.45
CA ILE A 267 3.55 -13.97 -9.97
C ILE A 267 4.06 -15.09 -10.89
N GLN A 268 3.21 -16.04 -11.26
CA GLN A 268 3.60 -17.11 -12.20
C GLN A 268 4.02 -16.54 -13.57
N ARG A 269 3.34 -15.48 -14.05
CA ARG A 269 3.72 -14.76 -15.27
C ARG A 269 5.12 -14.16 -15.15
N ILE A 270 5.43 -13.48 -14.04
CA ILE A 270 6.78 -12.96 -13.79
C ILE A 270 7.81 -14.10 -13.76
N LEU A 271 7.54 -15.18 -13.02
CA LEU A 271 8.46 -16.32 -12.89
C LEU A 271 8.69 -17.06 -14.23
N SER A 272 7.77 -16.92 -15.19
CA SER A 272 7.94 -17.47 -16.54
C SER A 272 8.98 -16.72 -17.38
N GLN A 273 9.31 -15.47 -17.02
CA GLN A 273 10.34 -14.64 -17.66
C GLN A 273 11.74 -15.05 -17.21
N LYS A 274 12.14 -16.29 -17.51
CA LYS A 274 13.32 -16.97 -16.94
C LYS A 274 14.59 -16.13 -16.97
N MET A 275 14.91 -15.52 -18.12
CA MET A 275 16.12 -14.71 -18.31
C MET A 275 16.10 -13.48 -17.40
N PHE A 276 15.01 -12.71 -17.43
CA PHE A 276 14.84 -11.52 -16.58
C PHE A 276 14.91 -11.88 -15.09
N VAL A 277 14.26 -12.98 -14.69
CA VAL A 277 14.31 -13.45 -13.29
C VAL A 277 15.72 -13.82 -12.86
N SER A 278 16.48 -14.55 -13.70
CA SER A 278 17.83 -15.01 -13.35
C SER A 278 18.91 -13.94 -13.44
N GLU A 279 18.77 -12.98 -14.35
CA GLU A 279 19.82 -11.99 -14.61
C GLU A 279 19.57 -10.69 -13.82
N THR A 280 18.31 -10.32 -13.60
CA THR A 280 17.91 -9.08 -12.96
C THR A 280 17.41 -9.32 -11.53
N LEU A 281 16.33 -10.09 -11.35
CA LEU A 281 15.63 -10.16 -10.05
C LEU A 281 16.35 -11.02 -9.01
N SER A 282 16.95 -12.15 -9.38
CA SER A 282 17.53 -13.10 -8.42
C SER A 282 18.77 -12.58 -7.70
N ARG A 283 19.26 -11.38 -8.04
CA ARG A 283 20.35 -10.69 -7.34
C ARG A 283 19.83 -9.68 -6.32
N HIS A 284 18.54 -9.34 -6.36
CA HIS A 284 17.92 -8.33 -5.52
C HIS A 284 17.37 -8.94 -4.22
N PRO A 285 17.83 -8.52 -3.02
CA PRO A 285 17.40 -9.09 -1.73
C PRO A 285 15.89 -9.05 -1.49
N LEU A 286 15.21 -7.94 -1.83
CA LEU A 286 13.76 -7.80 -1.73
C LEU A 286 13.02 -8.93 -2.49
N PHE A 287 13.42 -9.19 -3.73
CA PHE A 287 12.84 -10.26 -4.54
C PHE A 287 13.05 -11.62 -3.87
N ILE A 288 14.27 -11.92 -3.39
CA ILE A 288 14.57 -13.20 -2.73
C ILE A 288 13.71 -13.40 -1.47
N LYS A 289 13.58 -12.36 -0.63
CA LYS A 289 12.75 -12.41 0.57
C LYS A 289 11.29 -12.73 0.24
N TYR A 290 10.68 -11.98 -0.68
CA TYR A 290 9.26 -12.18 -0.99
C TYR A 290 9.01 -13.43 -1.84
N PHE A 291 9.97 -13.88 -2.64
CA PHE A 291 9.87 -15.17 -3.32
C PHE A 291 9.96 -16.33 -2.33
N ASP A 292 10.77 -16.21 -1.27
CA ASP A 292 10.77 -17.17 -0.17
C ASP A 292 9.38 -17.29 0.47
N ILE A 293 8.84 -16.14 0.93
CA ILE A 293 7.51 -16.04 1.55
C ILE A 293 6.43 -16.65 0.64
N PHE A 294 6.46 -16.34 -0.67
CA PHE A 294 5.50 -16.88 -1.63
C PHE A 294 5.66 -18.40 -1.83
N SER A 295 6.90 -18.88 -1.91
CA SER A 295 7.21 -20.29 -2.14
C SER A 295 6.87 -21.21 -0.95
N GLN A 296 6.81 -20.66 0.27
CA GLN A 296 6.36 -21.38 1.46
C GLN A 296 4.87 -21.72 1.40
N LYS A 297 4.05 -20.84 0.80
CA LYS A 297 2.62 -21.12 0.51
C LYS A 297 2.42 -22.01 -0.71
N ASN A 298 3.38 -21.99 -1.64
CA ASN A 298 3.25 -22.60 -2.96
C ASN A 298 4.40 -23.58 -3.21
N ILE A 299 4.33 -24.78 -2.62
CA ILE A 299 5.43 -25.76 -2.63
C ILE A 299 5.89 -26.12 -4.05
N SER A 300 4.99 -26.09 -5.04
CA SER A 300 5.29 -26.41 -6.45
C SER A 300 6.38 -25.53 -7.07
N ILE A 301 6.51 -24.27 -6.64
CA ILE A 301 7.52 -23.33 -7.15
C ILE A 301 8.79 -23.29 -6.28
N ARG A 302 8.85 -24.02 -5.17
CA ARG A 302 9.98 -24.01 -4.23
C ARG A 302 11.30 -24.35 -4.92
N GLY A 303 11.27 -25.25 -5.91
CA GLY A 303 12.45 -25.60 -6.71
C GLY A 303 13.01 -24.42 -7.53
N ILE A 304 12.14 -23.52 -8.01
CA ILE A 304 12.55 -22.30 -8.73
C ILE A 304 13.17 -21.32 -7.74
N PHE A 305 12.52 -21.10 -6.60
CA PHE A 305 13.05 -20.26 -5.53
C PHE A 305 14.46 -20.70 -5.10
N LEU A 306 14.67 -22.00 -4.87
CA LEU A 306 15.98 -22.51 -4.44
C LEU A 306 17.09 -22.22 -5.47
N LYS A 307 16.78 -22.21 -6.77
CA LYS A 307 17.73 -21.80 -7.81
C LYS A 307 18.06 -20.31 -7.71
N CYS A 308 17.06 -19.45 -7.56
CA CYS A 308 17.25 -18.00 -7.38
C CYS A 308 18.01 -17.69 -6.08
N LEU A 309 17.71 -18.37 -4.98
CA LEU A 309 18.42 -18.24 -3.72
C LEU A 309 19.90 -18.63 -3.89
N ASN A 310 20.20 -19.74 -4.55
CA ASN A 310 21.59 -20.13 -4.80
C ASN A 310 22.33 -19.09 -5.66
N ALA A 311 21.68 -18.56 -6.70
CA ALA A 311 22.25 -17.48 -7.51
C ALA A 311 22.51 -16.21 -6.69
N PHE A 312 21.59 -15.84 -5.79
CA PHE A 312 21.78 -14.73 -4.86
C PHE A 312 22.99 -14.96 -3.95
N LEU A 313 23.03 -16.09 -3.25
CA LEU A 313 24.09 -16.43 -2.28
C LEU A 313 25.49 -16.54 -2.91
N GLN A 314 25.56 -16.86 -4.21
CA GLN A 314 26.80 -16.96 -4.97
C GLN A 314 27.16 -15.67 -5.74
N SER A 315 26.28 -14.67 -5.76
CA SER A 315 26.55 -13.41 -6.46
C SER A 315 27.71 -12.65 -5.83
N SER A 316 28.48 -11.93 -6.65
CA SER A 316 29.58 -11.08 -6.17
C SER A 316 29.10 -10.07 -5.13
N PHE A 317 27.93 -9.46 -5.34
CA PHE A 317 27.34 -8.52 -4.38
C PHE A 317 27.07 -9.16 -3.02
N CYS A 318 26.51 -10.38 -2.97
CA CYS A 318 26.27 -11.07 -1.72
C CYS A 318 27.59 -11.48 -1.03
N LEU A 319 28.57 -11.96 -1.80
CA LEU A 319 29.89 -12.33 -1.27
C LEU A 319 30.63 -11.12 -0.69
N ASP A 320 30.63 -9.99 -1.41
CA ASP A 320 31.22 -8.73 -0.94
C ASP A 320 30.51 -8.22 0.32
N PHE A 321 29.18 -8.29 0.35
CA PHE A 321 28.40 -7.92 1.53
C PHE A 321 28.79 -8.77 2.74
N ARG A 322 28.87 -10.10 2.56
CA ARG A 322 29.30 -11.04 3.61
C ARG A 322 30.74 -10.78 4.07
N ASN A 323 31.60 -10.27 3.20
CA ASN A 323 32.98 -9.89 3.53
C ASN A 323 33.09 -8.53 4.24
N GLY A 324 31.96 -7.86 4.52
CA GLY A 324 31.88 -6.60 5.27
C GLY A 324 31.77 -5.35 4.40
N ASN A 325 31.59 -5.49 3.08
CA ASN A 325 31.32 -4.34 2.22
C ASN A 325 29.85 -3.94 2.31
N LEU A 326 29.53 -2.98 3.19
CA LEU A 326 28.16 -2.52 3.40
C LEU A 326 27.53 -1.84 2.16
N ASN A 327 28.36 -1.41 1.21
CA ASN A 327 27.94 -0.80 -0.06
C ASN A 327 27.86 -1.82 -1.20
N ALA A 328 27.93 -3.13 -0.93
CA ALA A 328 27.92 -4.15 -1.97
C ALA A 328 26.65 -4.17 -2.84
N PHE A 329 25.56 -3.58 -2.34
CA PHE A 329 24.30 -3.43 -3.07
C PHE A 329 24.09 -2.01 -3.64
N SER A 330 25.16 -1.27 -3.94
CA SER A 330 25.10 0.10 -4.48
C SER A 330 24.40 0.23 -5.85
N PHE A 331 24.09 -0.90 -6.51
CA PHE A 331 23.24 -0.91 -7.70
C PHE A 331 21.77 -0.57 -7.39
N SER A 332 21.34 -0.72 -6.12
CA SER A 332 19.99 -0.41 -5.66
C SER A 332 19.98 0.96 -5.00
N VAL A 333 18.95 1.76 -5.30
CA VAL A 333 18.68 3.05 -4.66
C VAL A 333 17.67 2.93 -3.52
N LEU A 334 17.24 1.71 -3.19
CA LEU A 334 16.35 1.44 -2.05
C LEU A 334 17.17 1.36 -0.76
N ASP A 335 16.91 2.28 0.18
CA ASP A 335 17.67 2.41 1.44
C ASP A 335 17.66 1.13 2.30
N SER A 336 16.61 0.32 2.19
CA SER A 336 16.44 -0.92 2.97
C SER A 336 17.12 -2.15 2.36
N THR A 337 17.82 -2.03 1.23
CA THR A 337 18.45 -3.18 0.55
C THR A 337 19.43 -3.97 1.42
N PRO A 338 20.35 -3.33 2.17
CA PRO A 338 21.22 -4.04 3.11
C PRO A 338 20.45 -4.78 4.21
N VAL A 339 19.32 -4.23 4.67
CA VAL A 339 18.48 -4.88 5.70
C VAL A 339 17.85 -6.16 5.15
N TRP A 340 17.25 -6.12 3.96
CA TRP A 340 16.68 -7.33 3.35
C TRP A 340 17.75 -8.39 3.09
N ALA A 341 18.97 -7.98 2.70
CA ALA A 341 20.08 -8.90 2.54
C ALA A 341 20.44 -9.58 3.87
N THR A 342 20.55 -8.81 4.96
CA THR A 342 20.78 -9.34 6.31
C THR A 342 19.67 -10.30 6.74
N GLU A 343 18.39 -9.95 6.52
CA GLU A 343 17.25 -10.81 6.84
C GLU A 343 17.29 -12.15 6.09
N VAL A 344 17.56 -12.14 4.78
CA VAL A 344 17.70 -13.36 3.98
C VAL A 344 18.88 -14.20 4.45
N LEU A 345 20.04 -13.57 4.71
CA LEU A 345 21.24 -14.27 5.16
C LEU A 345 21.07 -14.85 6.57
N SER A 346 20.36 -14.15 7.45
CA SER A 346 20.01 -14.60 8.80
C SER A 346 19.13 -15.84 8.75
N ARG A 347 18.05 -15.82 7.95
CA ARG A 347 17.18 -16.98 7.72
C ARG A 347 17.93 -18.19 7.15
N TYR A 348 18.81 -17.97 6.18
CA TYR A 348 19.58 -19.04 5.52
C TYR A 348 20.97 -19.27 6.11
N ARG A 349 21.23 -18.83 7.35
CA ARG A 349 22.55 -18.92 8.00
C ARG A 349 23.19 -20.30 7.97
N ALA A 350 22.37 -21.37 8.09
CA ALA A 350 22.85 -22.75 8.07
C ALA A 350 23.50 -23.13 6.73
N ARG A 351 23.16 -22.45 5.64
CA ARG A 351 23.75 -22.64 4.31
C ARG A 351 25.03 -21.82 4.07
N LEU A 352 25.42 -20.95 5.01
CA LEU A 352 26.53 -20.00 4.83
C LEU A 352 27.91 -20.56 5.25
N ASN A 353 28.05 -21.87 5.51
CA ASN A 353 29.31 -22.51 5.93
C ASN A 353 30.04 -21.77 7.07
N GLY A 354 29.29 -21.29 8.07
CA GLY A 354 29.84 -20.72 9.31
C GLY A 354 30.30 -19.24 9.24
N GLY A 355 30.32 -18.62 8.06
CA GLY A 355 30.61 -17.19 7.92
C GLY A 355 29.33 -16.36 7.95
N GLY A 356 29.02 -15.74 9.09
CA GLY A 356 28.09 -14.61 9.16
C GLY A 356 28.60 -13.42 8.34
N ILE A 357 27.90 -12.29 8.39
CA ILE A 357 28.40 -11.07 7.74
C ILE A 357 29.55 -10.52 8.61
N ARG A 358 30.73 -10.34 8.01
CA ARG A 358 31.90 -9.83 8.73
C ARG A 358 31.60 -8.44 9.29
N GLY A 359 31.59 -8.34 10.62
CA GLY A 359 31.37 -7.08 11.32
C GLY A 359 29.90 -6.65 11.45
N VAL A 360 28.94 -7.41 10.91
CA VAL A 360 27.50 -7.18 11.12
C VAL A 360 26.95 -8.37 11.92
N PRO A 361 26.58 -8.20 13.20
CA PRO A 361 25.98 -9.29 13.96
C PRO A 361 24.60 -9.61 13.39
N PHE A 362 24.23 -10.90 13.38
CA PHE A 362 22.82 -11.27 13.18
C PHE A 362 22.01 -10.94 14.44
N LEU A 363 20.70 -10.81 14.27
CA LEU A 363 19.79 -10.61 15.39
C LEU A 363 19.89 -11.79 16.36
N ASN A 364 20.18 -11.47 17.62
CA ASN A 364 20.25 -12.47 18.68
C ASN A 364 18.81 -12.73 19.13
N GLN A 365 18.30 -13.92 18.83
CA GLN A 365 17.00 -14.34 19.33
C GLN A 365 17.18 -15.07 20.66
N PRO A 366 16.55 -14.57 21.74
CA PRO A 366 16.41 -15.32 22.98
C PRO A 366 15.96 -16.77 22.75
N ARG A 367 16.49 -17.68 23.57
CA ARG A 367 15.96 -19.04 23.66
C ARG A 367 14.82 -19.04 24.67
N HIS A 368 13.62 -19.33 24.20
CA HIS A 368 12.45 -19.50 25.06
C HIS A 368 12.31 -20.97 25.46
N ASP A 369 13.09 -21.39 26.46
CA ASP A 369 13.28 -22.80 26.83
C ASP A 369 12.01 -23.51 27.33
N ILE A 370 10.94 -22.77 27.66
CA ILE A 370 9.68 -23.34 28.17
C ILE A 370 8.74 -23.86 27.07
N PHE A 371 9.01 -23.55 25.80
CA PHE A 371 8.17 -23.98 24.68
C PHE A 371 8.82 -25.15 23.96
N LEU A 372 8.25 -26.34 24.18
CA LEU A 372 8.70 -27.57 23.55
C LEU A 372 7.91 -27.82 22.26
N ARG A 373 8.54 -28.46 21.27
CA ARG A 373 7.87 -28.84 20.02
C ARG A 373 6.83 -29.96 20.21
N THR A 374 7.00 -30.76 21.24
CA THR A 374 6.16 -31.91 21.59
C THR A 374 5.81 -31.84 23.09
N GLU A 375 4.80 -32.59 23.52
CA GLU A 375 4.37 -32.76 24.93
C GLU A 375 3.55 -31.60 25.53
N GLY A 376 3.32 -30.52 24.77
CA GLY A 376 2.53 -29.35 25.19
C GLY A 376 1.17 -29.20 24.49
N GLU A 377 0.78 -30.14 23.63
CA GLU A 377 -0.37 -30.02 22.71
C GLU A 377 -1.72 -29.84 23.42
N ASN A 378 -1.79 -30.22 24.70
CA ASN A 378 -2.98 -30.12 25.54
C ASN A 378 -3.03 -28.82 26.36
N HIS A 379 -2.03 -27.93 26.27
CA HIS A 379 -2.00 -26.68 27.01
C HIS A 379 -1.88 -25.49 26.05
N THR A 380 -2.94 -24.66 26.02
CA THR A 380 -2.99 -23.41 25.25
C THR A 380 -2.79 -22.22 26.17
N PHE A 381 -1.90 -21.32 25.80
CA PHE A 381 -1.75 -20.00 26.42
C PHE A 381 -2.30 -18.90 25.52
N ILE A 382 -3.25 -18.11 26.01
CA ILE A 382 -3.76 -16.93 25.32
C ILE A 382 -3.26 -15.69 26.04
N GLY A 383 -2.34 -14.97 25.41
CA GLY A 383 -1.80 -13.71 25.88
C GLY A 383 -2.58 -12.52 25.34
N ILE A 384 -3.00 -11.61 26.21
CA ILE A 384 -3.65 -10.35 25.86
C ILE A 384 -2.64 -9.22 26.10
N PHE A 385 -2.30 -8.46 25.06
CA PHE A 385 -1.23 -7.46 25.12
C PHE A 385 -1.64 -6.08 24.64
N GLY A 386 -1.11 -5.03 25.27
CA GLY A 386 -1.26 -3.66 24.79
C GLY A 386 -2.21 -2.82 25.65
N GLN A 387 -2.70 -1.71 25.09
CA GLN A 387 -3.51 -0.75 25.83
C GLN A 387 -4.98 -1.17 25.91
N MET A 388 -5.48 -1.41 27.12
CA MET A 388 -6.89 -1.67 27.36
C MET A 388 -7.71 -0.36 27.35
N ARG A 389 -8.17 0.06 26.17
CA ARG A 389 -8.85 1.36 25.98
C ARG A 389 -10.22 1.47 26.62
N ASP A 390 -10.94 0.36 26.71
CA ASP A 390 -12.27 0.26 27.30
C ASP A 390 -12.42 -1.07 28.05
N PRO A 391 -11.95 -1.19 29.30
CA PRO A 391 -11.97 -2.45 30.04
C PRO A 391 -13.36 -3.09 30.12
N GLN A 392 -14.38 -2.30 30.47
CA GLN A 392 -15.74 -2.81 30.64
C GLN A 392 -16.44 -3.11 29.31
N GLY A 393 -16.10 -2.37 28.24
CA GLY A 393 -16.65 -2.59 26.91
C GLY A 393 -15.89 -3.61 26.08
N SER A 394 -14.64 -3.33 25.71
CA SER A 394 -13.85 -4.14 24.79
C SER A 394 -13.30 -5.40 25.42
N PHE A 395 -12.63 -5.28 26.57
CA PHE A 395 -11.99 -6.42 27.22
C PHE A 395 -13.01 -7.45 27.73
N SER A 396 -14.13 -7.00 28.30
CA SER A 396 -15.23 -7.91 28.67
C SER A 396 -15.77 -8.71 27.49
N LYS A 397 -15.94 -8.08 26.32
CA LYS A 397 -16.37 -8.79 25.09
C LYS A 397 -15.32 -9.78 24.59
N ILE A 398 -14.04 -9.45 24.67
CA ILE A 398 -12.95 -10.38 24.33
C ILE A 398 -12.98 -11.59 25.26
N MET A 399 -13.10 -11.38 26.58
CA MET A 399 -13.20 -12.49 27.54
C MET A 399 -14.44 -13.35 27.25
N LYS A 400 -15.60 -12.75 26.98
CA LYS A 400 -16.80 -13.48 26.57
C LYS A 400 -16.57 -14.33 25.32
N TYR A 401 -15.94 -13.75 24.30
CA TYR A 401 -15.58 -14.45 23.07
C TYR A 401 -14.66 -15.62 23.35
N LEU A 402 -13.54 -15.40 24.04
CA LEU A 402 -12.57 -16.45 24.36
C LEU A 402 -13.18 -17.57 25.19
N HIS A 403 -14.10 -17.25 26.12
CA HIS A 403 -14.79 -18.26 26.89
C HIS A 403 -15.63 -19.18 25.99
N ALA A 404 -16.34 -18.61 25.02
CA ALA A 404 -17.13 -19.36 24.04
C ALA A 404 -16.23 -20.15 23.07
N ASP A 405 -15.20 -19.51 22.51
CA ASP A 405 -14.28 -20.09 21.52
C ASP A 405 -13.51 -21.29 22.07
N THR A 406 -13.15 -21.24 23.36
CA THR A 406 -12.39 -22.29 24.04
C THR A 406 -13.27 -23.35 24.71
N ALA A 407 -14.60 -23.27 24.59
CA ALA A 407 -15.51 -24.14 25.34
C ALA A 407 -15.31 -25.62 25.01
N GLN A 408 -15.22 -25.98 23.72
CA GLN A 408 -14.99 -27.36 23.29
C GLN A 408 -13.59 -27.86 23.66
N TYR A 409 -12.57 -26.99 23.51
CA TYR A 409 -11.19 -27.29 23.89
C TYR A 409 -11.09 -27.65 25.38
N ARG A 410 -11.71 -26.84 26.25
CA ARG A 410 -11.77 -27.09 27.71
C ARG A 410 -12.61 -28.32 28.05
N ALA A 411 -13.74 -28.55 27.35
CA ALA A 411 -14.57 -29.74 27.54
C ALA A 411 -13.85 -31.05 27.20
N ALA A 412 -12.87 -31.01 26.28
CA ALA A 412 -11.98 -32.14 25.98
C ALA A 412 -10.89 -32.38 27.05
N GLY A 413 -10.94 -31.69 28.19
CA GLY A 413 -9.97 -31.83 29.28
C GLY A 413 -8.64 -31.10 29.04
N LYS A 414 -8.52 -30.33 27.95
CA LYS A 414 -7.32 -29.57 27.64
C LYS A 414 -7.24 -28.30 28.51
N ARG A 415 -6.02 -27.87 28.83
CA ARG A 415 -5.73 -26.74 29.72
C ARG A 415 -5.67 -25.42 28.96
N LEU A 416 -6.26 -24.39 29.55
CA LEU A 416 -6.20 -23.01 29.06
C LEU A 416 -5.63 -22.10 30.15
N SER A 417 -4.64 -21.29 29.78
CA SER A 417 -4.09 -20.22 30.63
C SER A 417 -4.21 -18.88 29.91
N ILE A 418 -4.61 -17.83 30.63
CA ILE A 418 -4.74 -16.46 30.10
C ILE A 418 -3.70 -15.57 30.75
N GLY A 419 -2.80 -14.98 29.95
CA GLY A 419 -1.87 -13.95 30.40
C GLY A 419 -2.34 -12.57 29.94
N ILE A 420 -2.27 -11.56 30.78
CA ILE A 420 -2.72 -10.20 30.45
C ILE A 420 -1.59 -9.22 30.78
N ALA A 421 -0.99 -8.64 29.74
CA ALA A 421 0.04 -7.62 29.84
C ALA A 421 -0.49 -6.27 29.31
N THR A 422 -0.84 -5.36 30.22
CA THR A 422 -1.46 -4.07 29.88
C THR A 422 -0.76 -2.89 30.56
N TRP A 423 -1.23 -1.70 30.24
CA TRP A 423 -0.89 -0.44 30.91
C TRP A 423 -1.89 -0.12 32.02
N ASN A 424 -1.44 0.60 33.04
CA ASN A 424 -2.26 1.07 34.16
C ASN A 424 -3.23 2.21 33.79
N LEU A 425 -3.08 2.79 32.60
CA LEU A 425 -3.99 3.78 32.03
C LEU A 425 -4.70 3.18 30.83
N THR A 426 -5.85 3.73 30.45
CA THR A 426 -6.60 3.29 29.26
C THR A 426 -6.10 3.89 27.94
N GLY A 427 -5.36 5.01 27.95
CA GLY A 427 -4.70 5.56 26.75
C GLY A 427 -5.67 5.87 25.60
N GLN A 428 -6.76 6.57 25.90
CA GLN A 428 -7.85 6.82 24.95
C GLN A 428 -7.36 7.65 23.74
N LYS A 429 -7.82 7.30 22.53
CA LYS A 429 -7.52 8.10 21.33
C LYS A 429 -8.29 9.42 21.42
N LYS A 430 -7.58 10.53 21.42
CA LYS A 430 -8.17 11.88 21.41
C LYS A 430 -8.95 12.11 20.12
N ILE A 431 -10.08 12.79 20.22
CA ILE A 431 -10.83 13.30 19.06
C ILE A 431 -10.45 14.78 18.95
N GLU A 432 -9.79 15.12 17.85
CA GLU A 432 -9.32 16.47 17.51
C GLU A 432 -10.09 17.01 16.30
N ASP A 433 -10.00 18.32 16.04
CA ASP A 433 -10.76 18.99 14.97
C ASP A 433 -10.57 18.34 13.58
N GLY A 434 -9.36 17.88 13.27
CA GLY A 434 -9.05 17.16 12.03
C GLY A 434 -9.47 15.69 12.01
N THR A 435 -10.02 15.15 13.10
CA THR A 435 -10.41 13.73 13.17
C THR A 435 -11.61 13.48 12.27
N LEU A 436 -11.47 12.54 11.32
CA LEU A 436 -12.54 12.17 10.40
C LEU A 436 -13.69 11.47 11.14
N VAL A 437 -14.92 11.68 10.68
CA VAL A 437 -16.12 11.09 11.28
C VAL A 437 -16.04 9.58 11.37
N GLY A 438 -15.53 8.91 10.32
CA GLY A 438 -15.35 7.44 10.32
C GLY A 438 -14.53 6.92 11.51
N GLU A 439 -13.68 7.77 12.12
CA GLU A 439 -12.86 7.40 13.26
C GLU A 439 -13.55 7.53 14.62
N PHE A 440 -14.61 8.33 14.75
CA PHE A 440 -15.29 8.53 16.03
C PHE A 440 -16.80 8.29 15.99
N LEU A 441 -17.39 8.01 14.83
CA LEU A 441 -18.82 7.75 14.68
C LEU A 441 -19.29 6.58 15.58
N SER A 442 -18.50 5.51 15.67
CA SER A 442 -18.81 4.36 16.54
C SER A 442 -18.70 4.68 18.04
N ARG A 443 -18.05 5.78 18.41
CA ARG A 443 -17.85 6.21 19.79
C ARG A 443 -18.95 7.11 20.32
N ILE A 444 -19.84 7.61 19.47
CA ILE A 444 -20.86 8.59 19.88
C ILE A 444 -22.25 7.95 19.85
N PRO A 445 -23.21 8.48 20.63
CA PRO A 445 -24.57 7.94 20.68
C PRO A 445 -25.26 8.03 19.31
N ARG A 446 -26.18 7.09 19.02
CA ARG A 446 -26.95 7.01 17.76
C ARG A 446 -27.61 8.33 17.36
N CYS A 447 -28.04 9.13 18.32
CA CYS A 447 -28.63 10.45 18.06
C CYS A 447 -27.65 11.41 17.37
N LEU A 448 -26.39 11.45 17.82
CA LEU A 448 -25.34 12.24 17.18
C LEU A 448 -24.92 11.64 15.85
N GLN A 449 -24.88 10.31 15.74
CA GLN A 449 -24.61 9.65 14.45
C GLN A 449 -25.64 10.08 13.40
N LYS A 450 -26.92 10.21 13.78
CA LYS A 450 -27.98 10.70 12.90
C LYS A 450 -27.78 12.16 12.50
N ILE A 451 -27.36 13.03 13.42
CA ILE A 451 -27.05 14.44 13.11
C ILE A 451 -25.90 14.52 12.11
N ILE A 452 -24.82 13.79 12.38
CA ILE A 452 -23.62 13.76 11.53
C ILE A 452 -23.94 13.28 10.12
N SER A 453 -24.70 12.18 10.01
CA SER A 453 -25.10 11.63 8.70
C SER A 453 -26.06 12.55 7.94
N THR A 454 -27.04 13.17 8.62
CA THR A 454 -28.02 14.07 7.97
C THR A 454 -27.35 15.34 7.44
N ASN A 455 -26.33 15.85 8.13
CA ASN A 455 -25.64 17.09 7.77
C ASN A 455 -24.34 16.85 6.98
N HIS A 456 -24.07 15.60 6.56
CA HIS A 456 -22.88 15.23 5.79
C HIS A 456 -21.55 15.70 6.41
N ILE A 457 -21.47 15.71 7.74
CA ILE A 457 -20.31 16.17 8.48
C ILE A 457 -19.15 15.18 8.26
N LYS A 458 -17.98 15.68 7.89
CA LYS A 458 -16.80 14.86 7.54
C LYS A 458 -15.78 14.75 8.66
N ASN A 459 -15.69 15.73 9.55
CA ASN A 459 -14.73 15.78 10.65
C ASN A 459 -15.29 16.51 11.89
N LEU A 460 -14.54 16.53 12.98
CA LEU A 460 -14.95 17.21 14.21
C LEU A 460 -15.05 18.74 14.03
N LEU A 461 -14.20 19.37 13.22
CA LEU A 461 -14.25 20.81 12.95
C LEU A 461 -15.59 21.23 12.31
N GLU A 462 -16.06 20.47 11.32
CA GLU A 462 -17.36 20.68 10.69
C GLU A 462 -18.50 20.47 11.71
N LEU A 463 -18.39 19.49 12.60
CA LEU A 463 -19.34 19.32 13.71
C LEU A 463 -19.33 20.54 14.64
N ARG A 464 -18.15 21.08 14.95
CA ARG A 464 -17.97 22.24 15.82
C ARG A 464 -18.63 23.50 15.25
N HIS A 465 -18.67 23.66 13.93
CA HIS A 465 -19.38 24.78 13.31
C HIS A 465 -20.90 24.72 13.49
N ILE A 466 -21.47 23.53 13.70
CA ILE A 466 -22.91 23.32 13.84
C ILE A 466 -23.32 23.15 15.31
N LEU A 467 -22.52 22.40 16.08
CA LEU A 467 -22.72 22.03 17.48
C LEU A 467 -21.42 22.29 18.29
N PRO A 468 -21.04 23.56 18.50
CA PRO A 468 -19.76 23.91 19.13
C PRO A 468 -19.60 23.32 20.53
N HIS A 469 -20.65 23.38 21.37
CA HIS A 469 -20.57 22.87 22.75
C HIS A 469 -20.46 21.35 22.77
N THR A 470 -21.18 20.66 21.88
CA THR A 470 -21.13 19.20 21.77
C THR A 470 -19.78 18.73 21.24
N ALA A 471 -19.19 19.42 20.25
CA ALA A 471 -17.85 19.13 19.76
C ALA A 471 -16.78 19.29 20.86
N ASP A 472 -16.87 20.36 21.66
CA ASP A 472 -16.03 20.56 22.84
C ASP A 472 -16.18 19.44 23.88
N ALA A 473 -17.43 19.04 24.17
CA ALA A 473 -17.70 17.97 25.12
C ALA A 473 -17.17 16.62 24.63
N LEU A 474 -17.30 16.32 23.33
CA LEU A 474 -16.73 15.12 22.70
C LEU A 474 -15.21 15.10 22.82
N GLN A 475 -14.55 16.21 22.47
CA GLN A 475 -13.10 16.33 22.57
C GLN A 475 -12.65 16.16 24.03
N LYS A 476 -13.31 16.82 24.98
CA LYS A 476 -12.99 16.71 26.41
C LYS A 476 -13.19 15.30 26.95
N ALA A 477 -14.31 14.65 26.61
CA ALA A 477 -14.60 13.28 27.01
C ALA A 477 -13.62 12.27 26.41
N SER A 478 -13.03 12.58 25.24
CA SER A 478 -12.01 11.72 24.63
C SER A 478 -10.63 11.80 25.30
N CYS A 479 -10.41 12.77 26.19
CA CYS A 479 -9.13 13.02 26.86
C CYS A 479 -9.03 12.36 28.26
N THR A 480 -10.08 11.71 28.76
CA THR A 480 -10.12 11.18 30.13
C THR A 480 -9.56 9.77 30.24
N ASN A 481 -8.32 9.59 30.69
CA ASN A 481 -7.78 8.26 30.96
C ASN A 481 -8.34 7.68 32.27
N ASN A 482 -8.98 6.51 32.19
CA ASN A 482 -9.31 5.69 33.37
C ASN A 482 -8.10 4.84 33.80
N MET A 483 -8.04 4.53 35.10
CA MET A 483 -7.07 3.58 35.67
C MET A 483 -7.52 2.13 35.40
N VAL A 484 -6.55 1.26 35.12
CA VAL A 484 -6.72 -0.19 35.02
C VAL A 484 -5.91 -0.83 36.14
N ASP A 485 -6.56 -1.65 36.94
CA ASP A 485 -5.96 -2.42 38.03
C ASP A 485 -6.30 -3.91 37.93
N GLU A 486 -5.63 -4.73 38.75
CA GLU A 486 -5.86 -6.18 38.76
C GLU A 486 -7.29 -6.54 39.16
N GLY A 487 -7.90 -5.77 40.06
CA GLY A 487 -9.26 -6.03 40.56
C GLY A 487 -10.29 -5.96 39.45
N ILE A 488 -10.22 -4.93 38.59
CA ILE A 488 -11.08 -4.77 37.41
C ILE A 488 -10.89 -5.96 36.45
N ILE A 489 -9.65 -6.35 36.16
CA ILE A 489 -9.35 -7.44 35.23
C ILE A 489 -9.90 -8.77 35.74
N ARG A 490 -9.66 -9.11 37.01
CA ARG A 490 -10.15 -10.34 37.65
C ARG A 490 -11.67 -10.36 37.74
N SER A 491 -12.28 -9.23 38.08
CA SER A 491 -13.74 -9.08 38.09
C SER A 491 -14.34 -9.38 36.72
N ILE A 492 -13.79 -8.82 35.64
CA ILE A 492 -14.27 -9.07 34.28
C ILE A 492 -14.04 -10.53 33.86
N ALA A 493 -12.86 -11.11 34.16
CA ALA A 493 -12.55 -12.49 33.81
C ALA A 493 -13.50 -13.48 34.51
N SER A 494 -13.75 -13.29 35.81
CA SER A 494 -14.67 -14.13 36.60
C SER A 494 -16.12 -14.00 36.15
N GLN A 495 -16.60 -12.78 35.87
CA GLN A 495 -17.93 -12.54 35.28
C GLN A 495 -18.14 -13.26 33.94
N ASN A 496 -17.06 -13.53 33.20
CA ASN A 496 -17.07 -14.23 31.93
C ASN A 496 -16.69 -15.73 32.04
N GLY A 497 -16.66 -16.30 33.25
CA GLY A 497 -16.53 -17.75 33.45
C GLY A 497 -15.11 -18.30 33.48
N PHE A 498 -14.09 -17.44 33.64
CA PHE A 498 -12.72 -17.90 33.87
C PHE A 498 -12.39 -18.00 35.36
N HIS A 499 -11.60 -19.00 35.72
CA HIS A 499 -11.12 -19.17 37.10
C HIS A 499 -9.87 -18.34 37.35
N ASP A 500 -9.77 -17.71 38.52
CA ASP A 500 -8.61 -16.90 38.91
C ASP A 500 -7.28 -17.64 38.82
N GLN A 501 -7.30 -18.97 38.99
CA GLN A 501 -6.09 -19.77 38.91
C GLN A 501 -5.46 -19.81 37.50
N ASP A 502 -6.25 -19.51 36.46
CA ASP A 502 -5.85 -19.52 35.05
C ASP A 502 -5.51 -18.12 34.53
N ILE A 503 -5.67 -17.08 35.36
CA ILE A 503 -5.45 -15.69 34.99
C ILE A 503 -4.14 -15.16 35.60
N PHE A 504 -3.21 -14.77 34.73
CA PHE A 504 -1.91 -14.18 35.06
C PHE A 504 -1.88 -12.74 34.55
N ILE A 505 -1.44 -11.78 35.37
CA ILE A 505 -1.59 -10.36 35.07
C ILE A 505 -0.25 -9.64 35.27
N ASN A 506 0.10 -8.76 34.34
CA ASN A 506 1.16 -7.76 34.45
C ASN A 506 0.59 -6.39 34.01
N ILE A 507 0.63 -5.42 34.91
CA ILE A 507 0.21 -4.04 34.63
C ILE A 507 1.41 -3.15 34.87
N GLU A 508 1.77 -2.32 33.90
CA GLU A 508 2.85 -1.34 34.06
C GLU A 508 2.40 0.10 33.87
N THR A 509 3.21 0.99 34.44
CA THR A 509 3.09 2.44 34.29
C THR A 509 3.94 2.96 33.12
N GLU A 510 3.68 4.20 32.72
CA GLU A 510 4.55 4.88 31.75
C GLU A 510 5.98 5.06 32.29
N ASP A 511 6.15 5.32 33.59
CA ASP A 511 7.47 5.51 34.18
C ASP A 511 8.32 4.24 34.09
N GLN A 512 7.73 3.07 34.33
CA GLN A 512 8.41 1.79 34.17
C GLN A 512 8.84 1.56 32.73
N TYR A 513 7.96 1.83 31.76
CA TYR A 513 8.33 1.78 30.35
C TYR A 513 9.48 2.74 30.00
N LEU A 514 9.46 3.96 30.54
CA LEU A 514 10.51 4.94 30.31
C LEU A 514 11.85 4.48 30.86
N GLU A 515 11.86 3.82 32.01
CA GLU A 515 13.05 3.24 32.63
C GLU A 515 13.59 2.04 31.85
N ASP A 516 12.72 1.17 31.34
CA ASP A 516 13.11 -0.08 30.68
C ASP A 516 13.62 0.14 29.24
N ILE A 517 12.90 0.93 28.43
CA ILE A 517 13.24 1.15 27.01
C ILE A 517 12.95 2.58 26.52
N GLY A 518 11.92 3.24 27.07
CA GLY A 518 11.35 4.46 26.49
C GLY A 518 12.30 5.65 26.45
N LYS A 519 13.15 5.85 27.47
CA LYS A 519 14.17 6.92 27.47
C LYS A 519 15.19 6.72 26.35
N GLU A 520 15.71 5.50 26.22
CA GLU A 520 16.68 5.15 25.17
C GLU A 520 16.05 5.25 23.78
N PHE A 521 14.83 4.74 23.64
CA PHE A 521 14.05 4.78 22.39
C PHE A 521 13.81 6.21 21.88
N ARG A 522 13.35 7.11 22.77
CA ARG A 522 13.13 8.52 22.42
C ARG A 522 14.44 9.25 22.07
N SER A 523 15.54 8.87 22.71
CA SER A 523 16.86 9.43 22.42
C SER A 523 17.38 9.00 21.05
N PHE A 524 17.19 7.73 20.68
CA PHE A 524 17.62 7.17 19.41
C PHE A 524 16.80 7.74 18.24
N TYR A 525 15.46 7.69 18.34
CA TYR A 525 14.55 8.19 17.31
C TYR A 525 14.17 9.66 17.57
N LYS A 526 15.12 10.60 17.50
CA LYS A 526 14.97 12.03 17.92
C LYS A 526 13.74 12.82 17.41
N ARG A 527 12.96 12.28 16.47
CA ARG A 527 11.66 12.78 15.98
C ARG A 527 10.59 11.69 16.00
N VAL A 528 10.41 11.00 17.13
CA VAL A 528 9.39 9.96 17.30
C VAL A 528 8.01 10.54 17.01
N SER A 529 7.38 10.14 15.91
CA SER A 529 5.94 10.34 15.76
C SER A 529 5.24 9.47 16.81
N VAL A 530 4.11 9.93 17.36
CA VAL A 530 3.36 9.16 18.37
C VAL A 530 3.08 7.70 17.93
N GLY A 531 2.94 7.47 16.62
CA GLY A 531 2.80 6.13 16.05
C GLY A 531 4.02 5.21 16.27
N ILE A 532 5.24 5.75 16.18
CA ILE A 532 6.50 5.01 16.38
C ILE A 532 6.65 4.58 17.86
N GLU A 533 6.36 5.48 18.81
CA GLU A 533 6.39 5.18 20.25
C GLU A 533 5.38 4.09 20.65
N ASN A 534 4.17 4.13 20.09
CA ASN A 534 3.11 3.16 20.43
C ASN A 534 3.50 1.72 20.07
N GLN A 535 4.34 1.54 19.08
CA GLN A 535 4.82 0.24 18.63
C GLN A 535 5.89 -0.31 19.57
N ALA A 536 6.82 0.52 20.05
CA ALA A 536 7.74 0.12 21.13
C ALA A 536 6.98 -0.29 22.40
N ARG A 537 5.93 0.46 22.76
CA ARG A 537 5.01 0.10 23.86
C ARG A 537 4.33 -1.26 23.61
N MET A 538 3.88 -1.53 22.40
CA MET A 538 3.26 -2.81 22.06
C MET A 538 4.24 -3.98 22.25
N TRP A 539 5.43 -3.91 21.67
CA TRP A 539 6.46 -4.94 21.82
C TRP A 539 6.92 -5.13 23.26
N HIS A 540 6.94 -4.05 24.04
CA HIS A 540 7.20 -4.10 25.47
C HIS A 540 6.13 -4.92 26.22
N ARG A 541 4.84 -4.71 25.92
CA ARG A 541 3.74 -5.50 26.52
C ARG A 541 3.76 -6.94 26.04
N ILE A 542 4.07 -7.19 24.77
CA ILE A 542 4.21 -8.56 24.23
C ILE A 542 5.32 -9.31 24.97
N ALA A 543 6.51 -8.70 25.14
CA ALA A 543 7.63 -9.33 25.84
C ALA A 543 7.29 -9.73 27.29
N ALA A 544 6.47 -8.93 28.00
CA ALA A 544 6.03 -9.24 29.36
C ALA A 544 5.20 -10.54 29.46
N LEU A 545 4.55 -10.96 28.38
CA LEU A 545 3.78 -12.21 28.35
C LEU A 545 4.66 -13.45 28.52
N TYR A 546 5.95 -13.40 28.18
CA TYR A 546 6.87 -14.52 28.41
C TYR A 546 6.97 -14.88 29.90
N GLY A 547 7.06 -13.87 30.76
CA GLY A 547 7.06 -14.06 32.21
C GLY A 547 5.75 -14.70 32.71
N LEU A 548 4.62 -14.31 32.14
CA LEU A 548 3.31 -14.88 32.48
C LEU A 548 3.15 -16.32 31.97
N ALA A 549 3.64 -16.64 30.78
CA ALA A 549 3.66 -17.99 30.24
C ALA A 549 4.53 -18.94 31.09
N LYS A 550 5.65 -18.43 31.61
CA LYS A 550 6.50 -19.18 32.55
C LYS A 550 5.77 -19.47 33.87
N GLN A 551 5.07 -18.48 34.43
CA GLN A 551 4.24 -18.68 35.62
C GLN A 551 3.13 -19.72 35.37
N ALA A 552 2.48 -19.67 34.21
CA ALA A 552 1.46 -20.65 33.82
C ALA A 552 2.01 -22.08 33.74
N THR A 553 3.17 -22.25 33.09
CA THR A 553 3.86 -23.55 33.00
C THR A 553 4.23 -24.08 34.38
N GLN A 554 4.78 -23.23 35.26
CA GLN A 554 5.15 -23.61 36.63
C GLN A 554 3.95 -24.01 37.48
N LYS A 555 2.84 -23.27 37.36
CA LYS A 555 1.62 -23.52 38.15
C LYS A 555 0.89 -24.78 37.73
N THR A 556 0.88 -25.07 36.42
CA THR A 556 0.18 -26.24 35.86
C THR A 556 1.07 -27.49 35.78
N ALA A 557 2.38 -27.33 35.94
CA ALA A 557 3.38 -28.36 35.67
C ALA A 557 3.25 -29.01 34.28
N GLN A 558 2.73 -28.26 33.30
CA GLN A 558 2.54 -28.69 31.91
C GLN A 558 3.13 -27.67 30.93
N PRO A 559 3.95 -28.11 29.96
CA PRO A 559 4.49 -27.21 28.93
C PRO A 559 3.37 -26.67 28.04
N ILE A 560 3.56 -25.45 27.53
CA ILE A 560 2.63 -24.81 26.60
C ILE A 560 3.04 -25.19 25.18
N GLY A 561 2.16 -25.89 24.45
CA GLY A 561 2.39 -26.26 23.04
C GLY A 561 1.66 -25.36 22.05
N ASN A 562 0.58 -24.71 22.48
CA ASN A 562 -0.27 -23.85 21.65
C ASN A 562 -0.31 -22.43 22.20
N MET A 563 -0.30 -21.43 21.33
CA MET A 563 -0.30 -20.04 21.76
C MET A 563 -1.12 -19.14 20.84
N ALA A 564 -1.83 -18.20 21.46
CA ALA A 564 -2.34 -17.02 20.77
C ALA A 564 -1.99 -15.75 21.54
N LEU A 565 -1.69 -14.67 20.83
CA LEU A 565 -1.49 -13.33 21.34
C LEU A 565 -2.54 -12.42 20.73
N ILE A 566 -3.24 -11.61 21.52
CA ILE A 566 -4.40 -10.83 21.08
C ILE A 566 -4.37 -9.42 21.68
N ARG A 567 -4.74 -8.40 20.89
CA ARG A 567 -4.94 -7.04 21.41
C ARG A 567 -6.26 -6.88 22.18
N PRO A 568 -6.29 -6.14 23.31
CA PRO A 568 -7.47 -5.94 24.15
C PRO A 568 -8.52 -4.97 23.57
N ASP A 569 -8.22 -4.31 22.44
CA ASP A 569 -9.11 -3.38 21.76
C ASP A 569 -9.73 -3.94 20.46
N VAL A 570 -9.54 -5.23 20.19
CA VAL A 570 -10.05 -5.93 19.00
C VAL A 570 -11.24 -6.81 19.37
N LEU A 571 -12.41 -6.52 18.81
CA LEU A 571 -13.61 -7.34 18.92
C LEU A 571 -13.63 -8.38 17.81
N PHE A 572 -13.74 -9.64 18.21
CA PHE A 572 -13.97 -10.77 17.34
C PHE A 572 -15.47 -10.88 17.06
N ARG A 573 -15.89 -10.52 15.84
CA ARG A 573 -17.28 -10.60 15.37
C ARG A 573 -17.63 -11.99 14.82
N GLY A 574 -16.63 -12.73 14.34
CA GLY A 574 -16.75 -14.09 13.84
C GLY A 574 -15.39 -14.75 13.63
N GLY A 575 -15.38 -16.08 13.48
CA GLY A 575 -14.17 -16.90 13.40
C GLY A 575 -13.68 -17.40 14.76
N SER A 576 -12.72 -18.32 14.76
CA SER A 576 -12.18 -18.98 15.95
C SER A 576 -10.66 -18.85 16.03
N ILE A 577 -10.14 -18.41 17.18
CA ILE A 577 -8.69 -18.39 17.44
C ILE A 577 -8.18 -19.81 17.64
N ILE A 578 -8.97 -20.68 18.29
CA ILE A 578 -8.62 -22.09 18.46
C ILE A 578 -8.51 -22.79 17.10
N ASP A 579 -9.45 -22.58 16.18
CA ASP A 579 -9.35 -23.17 14.83
C ASP A 579 -8.10 -22.69 14.08
N LEU A 580 -7.70 -21.42 14.25
CA LEU A 580 -6.45 -20.92 13.67
C LEU A 580 -5.22 -21.61 14.25
N ILE A 581 -5.19 -21.83 15.56
CA ILE A 581 -4.11 -22.59 16.21
C ILE A 581 -4.05 -24.00 15.62
N GLU A 582 -5.16 -24.72 15.60
CA GLU A 582 -5.22 -26.09 15.08
C GLU A 582 -4.78 -26.15 13.61
N LYS A 583 -5.24 -25.20 12.79
CA LYS A 583 -4.81 -25.06 11.40
C LYS A 583 -3.29 -24.88 11.29
N ALA A 584 -2.70 -23.95 12.05
CA ALA A 584 -1.25 -23.73 12.03
C ALA A 584 -0.46 -24.97 12.48
N VAL A 585 -0.96 -25.69 13.49
CA VAL A 585 -0.33 -26.89 14.04
C VAL A 585 -0.36 -28.06 13.05
N HIS A 586 -1.38 -28.17 12.21
CA HIS A 586 -1.58 -29.32 11.32
C HIS A 586 -1.18 -29.09 9.85
N GLN A 587 -0.96 -27.85 9.42
CA GLN A 587 -0.76 -27.55 8.00
C GLN A 587 0.64 -27.86 7.45
N THR A 588 1.70 -27.74 8.24
CA THR A 588 3.08 -27.91 7.73
C THR A 588 4.02 -28.54 8.77
N SER A 589 5.14 -29.04 8.28
CA SER A 589 6.29 -29.43 9.11
C SER A 589 7.11 -28.23 9.59
N GLU A 590 6.88 -27.04 9.04
CA GLU A 590 7.57 -25.80 9.41
C GLU A 590 6.92 -25.15 10.64
N ASP A 591 7.67 -24.30 11.35
CA ASP A 591 7.10 -23.50 12.43
C ASP A 591 6.30 -22.34 11.79
N VAL A 592 4.97 -22.37 11.96
CA VAL A 592 4.04 -21.38 11.39
C VAL A 592 3.36 -20.59 12.50
N ALA A 593 3.35 -19.27 12.34
CA ALA A 593 2.49 -18.36 13.09
C ALA A 593 1.49 -17.71 12.13
N ILE A 594 0.25 -17.52 12.57
CA ILE A 594 -0.81 -16.85 11.80
C ILE A 594 -1.06 -15.47 12.39
N CYS A 595 -1.09 -14.42 11.58
CA CYS A 595 -1.52 -13.07 11.97
C CYS A 595 -2.70 -12.57 11.12
N ASP A 596 -3.22 -11.39 11.46
CA ASP A 596 -4.29 -10.75 10.69
C ASP A 596 -3.79 -10.13 9.39
N TYR A 597 -4.71 -10.06 8.42
CA TYR A 597 -4.48 -9.34 7.16
C TYR A 597 -4.69 -7.83 7.38
N ASP A 598 -3.61 -7.04 7.24
CA ASP A 598 -3.66 -5.57 7.23
C ASP A 598 -3.10 -5.04 5.89
N PRO A 599 -3.94 -4.55 4.97
CA PRO A 599 -3.52 -4.08 3.66
C PRO A 599 -2.50 -2.93 3.72
N HIS A 600 -2.62 -2.04 4.70
CA HIS A 600 -1.73 -0.91 4.85
C HIS A 600 -0.36 -1.38 5.39
N ALA A 601 -0.36 -2.29 6.36
CA ALA A 601 0.87 -2.91 6.83
C ALA A 601 1.61 -3.64 5.69
N TYR A 602 0.90 -4.44 4.90
CA TYR A 602 1.45 -5.14 3.73
C TYR A 602 2.14 -4.22 2.75
N TRP A 603 1.51 -3.09 2.45
CA TRP A 603 2.04 -2.12 1.52
C TRP A 603 3.44 -1.63 1.93
N ILE A 604 3.59 -1.34 3.22
CA ILE A 604 4.85 -0.95 3.82
C ILE A 604 5.66 -2.17 4.26
N GLU A 605 5.56 -3.34 3.61
CA GLU A 605 6.38 -4.54 3.87
C GLU A 605 6.20 -5.16 5.27
N GLY A 606 5.07 -4.87 5.89
CA GLY A 606 4.68 -5.34 7.21
C GLY A 606 3.51 -6.32 7.17
N VAL A 607 3.00 -6.58 8.36
CA VAL A 607 1.90 -7.51 8.62
C VAL A 607 0.95 -6.92 9.65
N GLY A 608 -0.25 -7.49 9.76
CA GLY A 608 -1.12 -7.21 10.89
C GLY A 608 -0.48 -7.62 12.22
N ASP A 609 -0.70 -6.81 13.24
CA ASP A 609 -0.19 -6.97 14.61
C ASP A 609 -1.32 -7.15 15.64
N ARG A 610 -2.53 -7.49 15.18
CA ARG A 610 -3.74 -7.55 16.02
C ARG A 610 -3.86 -8.85 16.77
N TYR A 611 -3.42 -9.94 16.14
CA TYR A 611 -3.21 -11.22 16.79
C TYR A 611 -2.07 -12.00 16.17
N PHE A 612 -1.54 -12.96 16.93
CA PHE A 612 -0.67 -14.04 16.46
C PHE A 612 -1.20 -15.36 17.00
N ALA A 613 -1.31 -16.41 16.19
CA ALA A 613 -1.84 -17.71 16.61
C ALA A 613 -1.09 -18.88 15.96
N GLY A 614 -0.82 -19.94 16.72
CA GLY A 614 -0.18 -21.15 16.21
C GLY A 614 0.52 -21.97 17.27
N ARG A 615 1.56 -22.72 16.87
CA ARG A 615 2.43 -23.43 17.82
C ARG A 615 3.15 -22.44 18.71
N ALA A 616 3.30 -22.77 19.99
CA ALA A 616 3.98 -21.91 20.96
C ALA A 616 5.43 -21.61 20.56
N THR A 617 6.15 -22.58 19.99
CA THR A 617 7.52 -22.39 19.47
C THR A 617 7.63 -21.32 18.38
N ALA A 618 6.59 -21.18 17.56
CA ALA A 618 6.53 -20.18 16.49
C ALA A 618 6.10 -18.82 17.03
N VAL A 619 4.95 -18.77 17.73
CA VAL A 619 4.35 -17.52 18.23
C VAL A 619 5.20 -16.85 19.30
N ALA A 620 5.91 -17.62 20.14
CA ALA A 620 6.78 -17.08 21.18
C ALA A 620 7.88 -16.16 20.64
N ARG A 621 8.24 -16.26 19.36
CA ARG A 621 9.19 -15.33 18.72
C ARG A 621 8.73 -13.88 18.81
N ALA A 622 7.43 -13.62 18.91
CA ALA A 622 6.93 -12.27 19.16
C ALA A 622 7.47 -11.67 20.47
N PHE A 623 7.80 -12.48 21.49
CA PHE A 623 8.36 -12.00 22.76
C PHE A 623 9.76 -11.39 22.59
N ASP A 624 10.49 -11.76 21.53
CA ASP A 624 11.83 -11.26 21.22
C ASP A 624 11.80 -9.78 20.78
N GLY A 625 10.63 -9.21 20.46
CA GLY A 625 10.51 -7.89 19.87
C GLY A 625 11.13 -6.77 20.70
N LYS A 626 10.95 -6.76 22.03
CA LYS A 626 11.56 -5.73 22.89
C LYS A 626 13.09 -5.81 22.85
N ASP A 627 13.64 -7.00 23.03
CA ASP A 627 15.10 -7.22 23.08
C ASP A 627 15.74 -6.93 21.73
N LEU A 628 15.03 -7.23 20.64
CA LEU A 628 15.45 -6.88 19.30
C LEU A 628 15.56 -5.36 19.10
N ILE A 629 14.57 -4.59 19.56
CA ILE A 629 14.62 -3.11 19.49
C ILE A 629 15.86 -2.60 20.24
N LEU A 630 16.09 -3.11 21.45
CA LEU A 630 17.27 -2.76 22.26
C LEU A 630 18.58 -3.13 21.55
N GLN A 631 18.67 -4.31 20.95
CA GLN A 631 19.86 -4.74 20.21
C GLN A 631 20.15 -3.79 19.03
N ILE A 632 19.12 -3.42 18.26
CA ILE A 632 19.27 -2.49 17.13
C ILE A 632 19.77 -1.12 17.60
N MET A 633 19.21 -0.58 18.69
CA MET A 633 19.61 0.75 19.19
C MET A 633 21.01 0.76 19.79
N ARG A 634 21.44 -0.35 20.42
CA ARG A 634 22.70 -0.44 21.17
C ARG A 634 23.88 -0.86 20.30
N ASP A 635 23.64 -1.58 19.22
CA ASP A 635 24.69 -2.01 18.31
C ASP A 635 24.93 -0.94 17.22
N PRO A 636 26.15 -0.37 17.09
CA PRO A 636 26.45 0.69 16.12
C PRO A 636 26.24 0.29 14.66
N VAL A 637 26.37 -1.00 14.36
CA VAL A 637 26.25 -1.52 12.99
C VAL A 637 24.78 -1.77 12.67
N LEU A 638 24.04 -2.42 13.58
CA LEU A 638 22.60 -2.63 13.40
C LEU A 638 21.82 -1.32 13.42
N SER A 639 22.19 -0.36 14.27
CA SER A 639 21.55 0.96 14.28
C SER A 639 21.67 1.63 12.91
N THR A 640 22.85 1.62 12.31
CA THR A 640 23.06 2.19 10.96
C THR A 640 22.21 1.49 9.91
N HIS A 641 22.04 0.17 9.99
CA HIS A 641 21.24 -0.58 9.01
C HIS A 641 19.74 -0.45 9.21
N TYR A 642 19.25 -0.48 10.45
CA TYR A 642 17.82 -0.59 10.76
C TYR A 642 17.19 0.75 11.19
N GLN A 643 17.96 1.84 11.34
CA GLN A 643 17.44 3.17 11.72
C GLN A 643 16.30 3.66 10.81
N ASP A 644 16.36 3.35 9.51
CA ASP A 644 15.42 3.80 8.48
C ASP A 644 14.24 2.85 8.29
N ARG A 645 14.10 1.87 9.19
CA ARG A 645 12.95 0.96 9.25
C ARG A 645 11.90 1.30 10.32
N PRO A 646 11.65 2.57 10.72
CA PRO A 646 10.74 2.89 11.84
C PRO A 646 9.26 2.62 11.52
N PHE A 647 8.94 1.97 10.40
CA PHE A 647 7.62 1.40 10.11
C PHE A 647 7.46 0.07 10.83
N TRP A 648 7.18 0.10 12.13
CA TRP A 648 7.15 -1.08 13.00
C TRP A 648 6.17 -2.19 12.63
N HIS A 649 5.21 -1.95 11.75
CA HIS A 649 4.42 -3.02 11.12
C HIS A 649 5.31 -4.02 10.36
N ARG A 650 6.51 -3.60 9.91
CA ARG A 650 7.56 -4.47 9.34
C ARG A 650 8.29 -5.33 10.37
N PHE A 651 8.22 -4.96 11.64
CA PHE A 651 9.06 -5.53 12.70
C PHE A 651 8.66 -6.96 13.02
N ALA A 652 7.35 -7.23 13.10
CA ALA A 652 6.83 -8.59 13.20
C ALA A 652 7.37 -9.46 12.05
N GLN A 653 7.25 -9.00 10.80
CA GLN A 653 7.77 -9.72 9.64
C GLN A 653 9.27 -10.05 9.78
N THR A 654 10.09 -9.14 10.31
CA THR A 654 11.53 -9.40 10.56
C THR A 654 11.76 -10.41 11.65
N ILE A 655 11.12 -10.23 12.81
CA ILE A 655 11.23 -11.14 13.95
C ILE A 655 10.94 -12.56 13.48
N PHE A 656 9.78 -12.79 12.87
CA PHE A 656 9.38 -14.12 12.44
C PHE A 656 10.26 -14.65 11.31
N TYR A 657 10.57 -13.82 10.30
CA TYR A 657 11.35 -14.27 9.13
C TYR A 657 12.79 -14.66 9.48
N GLU A 658 13.49 -13.84 10.27
CA GLU A 658 14.83 -14.14 10.77
C GLU A 658 14.84 -15.28 11.80
N SER A 659 13.69 -15.57 12.43
CA SER A 659 13.53 -16.71 13.36
C SER A 659 13.23 -18.04 12.67
N ASP A 660 13.35 -18.10 11.35
CA ASP A 660 12.96 -19.28 10.55
C ASP A 660 11.48 -19.68 10.78
N VAL A 661 10.63 -18.72 11.13
CA VAL A 661 9.18 -18.91 11.29
C VAL A 661 8.48 -18.36 10.07
N PHE A 662 7.55 -19.14 9.52
CA PHE A 662 6.67 -18.65 8.47
C PHE A 662 5.49 -17.90 9.09
N LEU A 663 5.35 -16.62 8.74
CA LEU A 663 4.22 -15.81 9.16
C LEU A 663 3.15 -15.81 8.08
N GLN A 664 2.08 -16.55 8.31
CA GLN A 664 0.93 -16.62 7.44
C GLN A 664 -0.13 -15.59 7.84
N GLN A 665 -0.71 -14.93 6.85
CA GLN A 665 -1.77 -13.96 7.11
C GLN A 665 -3.13 -14.58 6.85
N SER A 666 -4.11 -14.18 7.64
CA SER A 666 -5.47 -14.73 7.60
C SER A 666 -6.50 -13.62 7.71
N ALA A 667 -7.55 -13.73 6.90
CA ALA A 667 -8.78 -12.97 7.01
C ALA A 667 -9.93 -13.81 7.61
N ALA A 668 -9.62 -14.97 8.20
CA ALA A 668 -10.62 -15.91 8.71
C ALA A 668 -11.35 -15.42 9.98
N ILE A 669 -10.79 -14.41 10.65
CA ILE A 669 -11.42 -13.77 11.80
C ILE A 669 -11.95 -12.41 11.37
N ASP A 670 -13.25 -12.21 11.56
CA ASP A 670 -13.88 -10.90 11.40
C ASP A 670 -13.64 -10.07 12.65
N MET A 671 -13.05 -8.88 12.48
CA MET A 671 -12.59 -8.04 13.56
C MET A 671 -13.08 -6.61 13.44
N GLU A 672 -13.39 -6.00 14.58
CA GLU A 672 -13.67 -4.57 14.69
C GLU A 672 -12.87 -3.97 15.85
N PHE A 673 -12.32 -2.77 15.67
CA PHE A 673 -11.74 -2.03 16.79
C PHE A 673 -12.83 -1.44 17.67
N LEU A 674 -12.91 -1.90 18.93
CA LEU A 674 -13.77 -1.28 19.91
C LEU A 674 -13.09 -0.04 20.48
N ARG A 675 -13.57 1.11 20.04
CA ARG A 675 -13.25 2.41 20.64
C ARG A 675 -14.31 2.69 21.70
N GLN A 676 -13.88 3.24 22.84
CA GLN A 676 -14.76 3.56 23.96
C GLN A 676 -15.96 4.41 23.50
N SER A 677 -17.16 4.01 23.92
CA SER A 677 -18.39 4.77 23.73
C SER A 677 -18.44 5.95 24.72
N ILE A 678 -18.68 7.15 24.20
CA ILE A 678 -18.99 8.36 24.96
C ILE A 678 -20.51 8.36 25.20
N PRO A 679 -20.98 8.16 26.44
CA PRO A 679 -22.41 8.06 26.73
C PRO A 679 -23.15 9.36 26.41
N LEU A 680 -24.45 9.23 26.09
CA LEU A 680 -25.30 10.40 25.85
C LEU A 680 -25.35 11.31 27.09
N ASP A 681 -25.36 10.76 28.29
CA ASP A 681 -25.44 11.55 29.52
C ASP A 681 -24.26 12.52 29.70
N VAL A 682 -23.09 12.15 29.18
CA VAL A 682 -21.91 13.04 29.17
C VAL A 682 -22.10 14.21 28.20
N LEU A 683 -22.80 13.98 27.09
CA LEU A 683 -22.98 14.94 26.00
C LEU A 683 -24.28 15.74 26.11
N LYS A 684 -25.25 15.27 26.89
CA LYS A 684 -26.60 15.85 27.03
C LYS A 684 -26.58 17.33 27.47
N PRO A 685 -25.75 17.77 28.44
CA PRO A 685 -25.68 19.19 28.80
C PRO A 685 -25.14 20.08 27.67
N ALA A 686 -24.21 19.57 26.88
CA ALA A 686 -23.64 20.29 25.75
C ALA A 686 -24.64 20.39 24.59
N LEU A 687 -25.32 19.29 24.28
CA LEU A 687 -26.43 19.24 23.33
C LEU A 687 -27.56 20.22 23.68
N GLN A 688 -27.87 20.38 24.97
CA GLN A 688 -28.85 21.36 25.44
C GLN A 688 -28.39 22.81 25.20
N LYS A 689 -27.10 23.11 25.38
CA LYS A 689 -26.55 24.44 25.09
C LYS A 689 -26.60 24.76 23.60
N ASP A 690 -26.20 23.80 22.76
CA ASP A 690 -26.31 23.96 21.30
C ASP A 690 -27.77 24.14 20.87
N TYR A 691 -28.70 23.35 21.42
CA TYR A 691 -30.13 23.47 21.14
C TYR A 691 -30.68 24.90 21.36
N VAL A 692 -30.22 25.61 22.40
CA VAL A 692 -30.66 26.98 22.66
C VAL A 692 -30.16 27.95 21.59
N GLN A 693 -28.97 27.71 21.04
CA GLN A 693 -28.25 28.65 20.15
C GLN A 693 -28.49 28.41 18.66
N ILE A 694 -28.90 27.21 18.26
CA ILE A 694 -29.15 26.86 16.85
C ILE A 694 -30.33 27.65 16.28
N SER A 695 -30.22 28.19 15.06
CA SER A 695 -31.34 28.83 14.35
C SER A 695 -32.10 27.87 13.42
N ASP A 696 -31.47 26.76 13.01
CA ASP A 696 -32.08 25.72 12.17
C ASP A 696 -33.17 24.95 12.94
N HIS A 697 -34.42 25.11 12.51
CA HIS A 697 -35.58 24.48 13.12
C HIS A 697 -35.59 22.94 12.97
N GLY A 698 -35.11 22.40 11.85
CA GLY A 698 -35.04 20.96 11.61
C GLY A 698 -34.02 20.27 12.51
N LEU A 699 -32.85 20.87 12.68
CA LEU A 699 -31.82 20.41 13.60
C LEU A 699 -32.27 20.54 15.07
N LYS A 700 -32.93 21.67 15.42
CA LYS A 700 -33.53 21.87 16.74
C LYS A 700 -34.54 20.78 17.08
N ASP A 701 -35.47 20.46 16.17
CA ASP A 701 -36.46 19.41 16.39
C ASP A 701 -35.82 18.03 16.55
N LEU A 702 -34.76 17.77 15.80
CA LEU A 702 -34.01 16.52 15.90
C LEU A 702 -33.33 16.40 17.28
N ILE A 703 -32.66 17.45 17.76
CA ILE A 703 -32.04 17.47 19.09
C ILE A 703 -33.09 17.39 20.21
N LYS A 704 -34.21 18.11 20.09
CA LYS A 704 -35.30 18.11 21.07
C LYS A 704 -35.83 16.71 21.35
N ARG A 705 -36.01 15.90 20.30
CA ARG A 705 -36.47 14.50 20.43
C ARG A 705 -35.52 13.65 21.29
N PHE A 706 -34.23 13.95 21.32
CA PHE A 706 -33.22 13.18 22.06
C PHE A 706 -32.94 13.73 23.45
N VAL A 707 -33.13 15.04 23.65
CA VAL A 707 -33.00 15.67 24.98
C VAL A 707 -34.22 15.38 25.85
N SER A 708 -35.41 15.25 25.25
CA SER A 708 -36.70 15.05 25.95
C SER A 708 -37.09 13.58 26.17
N SER A 709 -36.52 12.62 25.43
CA SER A 709 -36.73 11.19 25.70
C SER A 709 -35.88 10.76 26.90
N SER A 710 -36.53 10.48 28.03
CA SER A 710 -35.96 9.84 29.22
C SER A 710 -36.60 8.46 29.36
#